data_AF-A0A2E0X184-F1
#
_entry.id   AF-A0A2E0X184-F1
#
_cell.length_a   1.000
_cell.length_b   1.000
_cell.length_c   1.000
_cell.angle_alpha   90.00
_cell.angle_beta   90.00
_cell.angle_gamma   90.00
#
_symmetry.space_group_name_H-M   'P 1'
#
loop_
_entity.id
_entity.type
_entity.pdbx_description
1 polymer ?
#
loop_
_entity_poly.entity_id
_entity_poly.type
_entity_poly.pdbx_seq_one_letter_code
_entity_poly.pdbx_strand_id
1 'polypeptide(L)'
;MLLLAASSQARRATAANVEAYAGEPFGVARVTLTVGRLAGIASASDERLTVRSATNRALYPVSKDAPVRRLLRNLLEIEGPSRVTVYFLFRGDEPFEATAFAPSATPLVVRPARNPAGHARLLDEWWQCYGQRWQQLDQDPQFPPVVENFLAASLARRLGKSLPESKPRLINLGGGSKGPTVWDELLANERWQLAVDRELLAGEPPAIADQPLPAPMPWYELELPGATDEIAVEPLALHVPAECFYLRFGTFSNYLWFRDLTALWRDDLGNMIFNRSIRRGSSDRIQQQLSLRETQLSKILGPKVISDVAIVGLDPYATQGGAIGMLFQAKNSFLLGNDLKSKRREALDKFPDATETEVEIAGTKVSLISTPGGEVRSYYAQDGDFHLVATSRRLIQRFIEAGQGTGSLAASPGFLSVRQQIPPERGDTVFVYAAPEMFRELTSPATWIAARRRVRSYREAKLLTLARLQAGAEGVAANDRAALIDGGYLPAGFGARFDDTALVENAAGIADSVRGTPGYYLPTSDEEVTAVTAAEAAAYRSFAERFRQECGQLPPIAAAVSREPRGEAGGETLRVTLLATPLDRVKLGKAVDIIGEPSNQRIAWLDGDLINVEVVLDSLLPFAGPPSGQHQLFIGVRDFSAELELARGRLGLPLPENRQGMKVYWGSWPRAGLLGLLGELPAADGQQQVDAAGRVVARRDDLFVGSFSPELVREILPELTTEAVEQPAQAWLRVGNLAGTELEPLLNKLAYSRIRDASAANSRLLNALSTQLHVPAEECREVAEQLMDGTLICPLGGEYQLSETAEGLRWWSSTEVAPANWFLLTDPPADYQMALLSWFEGAEASGRINDDEIAITATIDMAASALPAPAAWELPAVGGQLPAPPPEEPAAQ
;
A
#
# COMPACT_ATOMS: atom_id res chain seq x y z
N MET A 1 66.59 4.62 17.59
CA MET A 1 67.09 4.48 18.97
C MET A 1 66.12 5.22 19.88
N LEU A 2 65.34 4.49 20.69
CA LEU A 2 64.60 4.87 21.93
C LEU A 2 63.66 6.12 21.84
N LEU A 3 62.35 6.09 22.08
CA LEU A 3 61.49 5.25 22.92
C LEU A 3 60.08 5.17 22.29
N LEU A 4 59.63 3.95 21.96
CA LEU A 4 58.27 3.58 21.63
C LEU A 4 57.76 2.70 22.78
N ALA A 5 56.99 3.29 23.69
CA ALA A 5 56.22 2.57 24.71
C ALA A 5 55.15 3.50 25.30
N ALA A 6 54.13 3.82 24.52
CA ALA A 6 52.88 4.33 25.04
C ALA A 6 51.79 3.31 24.69
N SER A 7 51.44 2.53 25.71
CA SER A 7 50.39 1.53 25.75
C SER A 7 49.09 2.02 25.11
N SER A 8 48.71 1.43 23.98
CA SER A 8 47.33 1.40 23.50
C SER A 8 46.52 0.41 24.37
N GLN A 9 46.26 0.79 25.62
CA GLN A 9 45.20 0.13 26.38
C GLN A 9 43.86 0.56 25.80
N ALA A 10 43.23 -0.36 25.07
CA ALA A 10 41.81 -0.33 24.79
C ALA A 10 41.05 -0.01 26.08
N ARG A 11 40.45 1.17 26.17
CA ARG A 11 39.49 1.51 27.23
C ARG A 11 38.27 0.60 27.07
N ARG A 12 38.29 -0.56 27.73
CA ARG A 12 37.12 -1.42 27.97
C ARG A 12 36.06 -0.60 28.72
N ALA A 13 34.90 -0.40 28.11
CA ALA A 13 33.77 0.25 28.76
C ALA A 13 33.13 -0.69 29.81
N THR A 14 33.21 -0.25 31.07
CA THR A 14 32.19 -0.20 32.14
C THR A 14 31.29 -1.40 32.51
N ALA A 15 31.23 -1.68 33.81
CA ALA A 15 30.45 -2.70 34.50
C ALA A 15 29.00 -2.86 33.99
N ALA A 16 28.73 -4.00 33.35
CA ALA A 16 27.38 -4.44 33.02
C ALA A 16 26.69 -4.95 34.29
N ASN A 17 25.53 -4.39 34.64
CA ASN A 17 24.68 -4.95 35.68
C ASN A 17 23.75 -5.98 35.04
N VAL A 18 23.83 -7.24 35.50
CA VAL A 18 23.04 -8.37 34.99
C VAL A 18 22.16 -8.89 36.11
N GLU A 19 20.85 -8.84 35.90
CA GLU A 19 19.85 -9.45 36.77
C GLU A 19 19.13 -10.54 35.99
N ALA A 20 19.07 -11.76 36.52
CA ALA A 20 18.45 -12.88 35.82
C ALA A 20 17.75 -13.82 36.80
N TYR A 21 16.55 -14.25 36.45
CA TYR A 21 15.77 -15.21 37.23
C TYR A 21 15.33 -16.38 36.37
N ALA A 22 15.51 -17.61 36.88
CA ALA A 22 15.04 -18.83 36.22
C ALA A 22 13.51 -18.97 36.35
N GLY A 23 12.87 -19.57 35.34
CA GLY A 23 11.44 -19.85 35.34
C GLY A 23 11.03 -20.73 34.15
N GLU A 24 9.77 -21.16 34.14
CA GLU A 24 9.16 -22.01 33.11
C GLU A 24 8.01 -21.23 32.45
N PRO A 25 7.85 -21.22 31.11
CA PRO A 25 8.71 -21.88 30.11
C PRO A 25 10.06 -21.15 29.86
N PHE A 26 10.21 -19.93 30.37
CA PHE A 26 11.43 -19.13 30.22
C PHE A 26 11.88 -18.48 31.52
N GLY A 27 13.20 -18.42 31.72
CA GLY A 27 13.82 -17.42 32.58
C GLY A 27 13.81 -16.04 31.91
N VAL A 28 14.00 -14.99 32.70
CA VAL A 28 14.04 -13.60 32.22
C VAL A 28 15.26 -12.88 32.78
N ALA A 29 15.92 -12.11 31.93
CA ALA A 29 17.12 -11.35 32.27
C ALA A 29 17.03 -9.89 31.83
N ARG A 30 17.73 -9.04 32.57
CA ARG A 30 17.91 -7.61 32.32
C ARG A 30 19.40 -7.28 32.40
N VAL A 31 19.90 -6.63 31.35
CA VAL A 31 21.28 -6.15 31.26
C VAL A 31 21.26 -4.64 31.10
N THR A 32 21.98 -3.94 31.98
CA THR A 32 22.18 -2.49 31.88
C THR A 32 23.63 -2.18 31.52
N LEU A 33 23.81 -1.50 30.40
CA LEU A 33 25.11 -1.13 29.83
C LEU A 33 25.27 0.39 29.89
N THR A 34 26.52 0.83 30.09
CA THR A 34 26.88 2.25 30.00
C THR A 34 27.56 2.47 28.66
N VAL A 35 26.97 3.31 27.82
CA VAL A 35 27.45 3.56 26.44
C VAL A 35 28.24 4.88 26.39
N GLY A 36 29.43 4.85 25.77
CA GLY A 36 30.32 6.01 25.63
C GLY A 36 29.89 7.02 24.55
N ARG A 37 30.41 8.25 24.66
CA ARG A 37 30.08 9.47 23.87
C ARG A 37 30.10 9.34 22.33
N LEU A 38 30.70 8.28 21.78
CA LEU A 38 30.92 8.08 20.33
C LEU A 38 29.92 7.13 19.66
N ALA A 39 29.04 6.48 20.42
CA ALA A 39 27.91 5.78 19.83
C ALA A 39 26.82 6.83 19.59
N GLY A 40 26.59 7.25 18.34
CA GLY A 40 25.42 8.06 18.00
C GLY A 40 24.15 7.31 18.38
N ILE A 41 23.65 7.53 19.60
CA ILE A 41 22.69 6.61 20.23
C ILE A 41 21.38 6.60 19.45
N ALA A 42 21.33 5.56 18.63
CA ALA A 42 20.20 4.78 18.17
C ALA A 42 18.93 4.98 19.00
N SER A 43 17.82 5.15 18.29
CA SER A 43 16.49 4.87 18.85
C SER A 43 16.48 3.47 19.48
N ALA A 44 15.64 3.21 20.49
CA ALA A 44 15.52 1.87 21.08
C ALA A 44 14.94 0.83 20.08
N SER A 45 14.58 1.30 18.88
CA SER A 45 14.21 0.51 17.70
C SER A 45 15.39 0.09 16.80
N ASP A 46 16.65 0.25 17.23
CA ASP A 46 17.82 -0.28 16.51
C ASP A 46 18.10 -1.74 16.87
N GLU A 47 17.99 -2.65 15.90
CA GLU A 47 18.22 -4.09 16.06
C GLU A 47 19.66 -4.45 16.50
N ARG A 48 20.61 -3.52 16.36
CA ARG A 48 21.98 -3.73 16.84
C ARG A 48 22.07 -3.73 18.36
N LEU A 49 21.08 -3.17 19.07
CA LEU A 49 20.97 -3.22 20.52
C LEU A 49 20.37 -4.56 20.96
N THR A 50 21.22 -5.59 21.05
CA THR A 50 20.77 -6.97 21.26
C THR A 50 21.70 -7.76 22.19
N VAL A 51 21.26 -8.95 22.60
CA VAL A 51 22.05 -9.93 23.37
C VAL A 51 22.03 -11.26 22.63
N ARG A 52 23.22 -11.86 22.42
CA ARG A 52 23.36 -13.17 21.79
C ARG A 52 24.09 -14.13 22.72
N SER A 53 23.82 -15.43 22.60
CA SER A 53 24.59 -16.49 23.26
C SER A 53 25.04 -17.49 22.20
N ALA A 54 26.27 -17.99 22.32
CA ALA A 54 26.79 -19.03 21.43
C ALA A 54 25.97 -20.34 21.47
N THR A 55 25.21 -20.54 22.54
CA THR A 55 24.32 -21.69 22.73
C THR A 55 22.86 -21.40 22.38
N ASN A 56 22.57 -20.25 21.74
CA ASN A 56 21.21 -19.77 21.43
C ASN A 56 20.25 -19.71 22.63
N ARG A 57 20.80 -19.59 23.84
CA ARG A 57 19.98 -19.52 25.07
C ARG A 57 19.31 -18.18 25.31
N ALA A 58 19.77 -17.08 24.69
CA ALA A 58 19.13 -15.77 24.80
C ALA A 58 18.11 -15.59 23.68
N LEU A 59 16.87 -15.22 24.02
CA LEU A 59 15.71 -15.18 23.13
C LEU A 59 14.95 -13.86 23.31
N TYR A 60 14.30 -13.40 22.24
CA TYR A 60 13.40 -12.24 22.25
C TYR A 60 13.97 -10.99 22.94
N PRO A 61 15.16 -10.52 22.54
CA PRO A 61 15.75 -9.32 23.10
C PRO A 61 14.89 -8.10 22.76
N VAL A 62 14.68 -7.24 23.77
CA VAL A 62 14.00 -5.95 23.61
C VAL A 62 14.71 -4.90 24.45
N SER A 63 14.93 -3.72 23.85
CA SER A 63 15.55 -2.60 24.55
C SER A 63 14.48 -1.66 25.14
N LYS A 64 14.79 -1.05 26.28
CA LYS A 64 13.88 -0.12 26.95
C LYS A 64 13.96 1.26 26.30
N ASP A 65 12.85 1.71 25.72
CA ASP A 65 12.67 3.11 25.35
C ASP A 65 12.60 3.98 26.60
N ALA A 66 13.61 4.83 26.82
CA ALA A 66 13.48 5.91 27.78
C ALA A 66 12.65 7.03 27.12
N PRO A 67 11.46 7.40 27.64
CA PRO A 67 10.70 8.51 27.11
C PRO A 67 11.59 9.74 27.18
N VAL A 68 11.82 10.28 26.01
CA VAL A 68 12.74 11.35 25.80
C VAL A 68 12.14 12.63 26.40
N ARG A 69 12.35 12.87 27.70
CA ARG A 69 12.29 14.22 28.26
C ARG A 69 13.52 15.00 27.77
N ARG A 70 13.65 15.21 26.44
CA ARG A 70 14.79 15.93 25.79
C ARG A 70 14.70 17.44 25.97
N LEU A 71 13.50 18.01 26.10
CA LEU A 71 13.36 19.46 26.19
C LEU A 71 14.11 20.03 27.42
N LEU A 72 14.12 19.31 28.54
CA LEU A 72 14.83 19.73 29.76
C LEU A 72 16.33 19.39 29.77
N ARG A 73 16.78 18.38 29.02
CA ARG A 73 18.19 17.97 29.01
C ARG A 73 19.04 18.78 28.03
N ASN A 74 18.47 19.17 26.89
CA ASN A 74 19.14 20.05 25.93
C ASN A 74 19.22 21.50 26.44
N LEU A 75 18.27 21.95 27.27
CA LEU A 75 18.27 23.28 27.88
C LEU A 75 19.27 23.43 29.05
N LEU A 76 19.86 22.34 29.55
CA LEU A 76 20.69 22.34 30.75
C LEU A 76 22.13 21.82 30.54
N GLU A 77 22.54 21.52 29.29
CA GLU A 77 23.89 21.01 28.97
C GLU A 77 24.40 19.90 29.92
N ILE A 78 23.51 19.03 30.43
CA ILE A 78 23.92 18.02 31.41
C ILE A 78 24.57 16.85 30.68
N GLU A 79 25.90 16.92 30.59
CA GLU A 79 26.79 15.92 30.00
C GLU A 79 26.94 14.68 30.91
N GLY A 80 26.17 13.61 30.65
CA GLY A 80 26.27 12.36 31.40
C GLY A 80 26.19 11.11 30.52
N PRO A 81 26.79 9.98 30.93
CA PRO A 81 26.76 8.73 30.17
C PRO A 81 25.32 8.22 30.00
N SER A 82 25.04 7.69 28.81
CA SER A 82 23.72 7.11 28.50
C SER A 82 23.68 5.65 28.94
N ARG A 83 22.64 5.27 29.67
CA ARG A 83 22.40 3.88 30.07
C ARG A 83 21.44 3.24 29.06
N VAL A 84 21.84 2.10 28.50
CA VAL A 84 20.97 1.25 27.66
C VAL A 84 20.58 0.04 28.49
N THR A 85 19.29 -0.26 28.53
CA THR A 85 18.76 -1.45 29.21
C THR A 85 18.17 -2.39 28.18
N VAL A 86 18.64 -3.63 28.14
CA VAL A 86 18.11 -4.70 27.29
C VAL A 86 17.54 -5.79 28.17
N TYR A 87 16.32 -6.22 27.87
CA TYR A 87 15.66 -7.37 28.46
C TYR A 87 15.65 -8.52 27.45
N PHE A 88 15.76 -9.76 27.91
CA PHE A 88 15.62 -10.94 27.06
C PHE A 88 15.13 -12.14 27.87
N LEU A 89 14.52 -13.10 27.19
CA LEU A 89 14.13 -14.39 27.76
C LEU A 89 15.25 -15.42 27.57
N PHE A 90 15.30 -16.46 28.39
CA PHE A 90 16.26 -17.55 28.21
C PHE A 90 15.72 -18.91 28.68
N ARG A 91 16.32 -20.00 28.19
CA ARG A 91 15.99 -21.38 28.61
C ARG A 91 17.01 -21.95 29.58
N GLY A 92 16.57 -22.83 30.48
CA GLY A 92 17.41 -23.49 31.49
C GLY A 92 17.78 -22.61 32.69
N ASP A 93 18.29 -23.21 33.76
CA ASP A 93 18.63 -22.54 35.02
C ASP A 93 20.15 -22.47 35.31
N GLU A 94 20.97 -23.14 34.52
CA GLU A 94 22.42 -23.07 34.63
C GLU A 94 23.00 -21.74 34.10
N PRO A 95 24.10 -21.22 34.69
CA PRO A 95 24.83 -20.08 34.14
C PRO A 95 25.26 -20.29 32.68
N PHE A 96 25.30 -19.21 31.89
CA PHE A 96 25.78 -19.26 30.52
C PHE A 96 26.45 -17.97 30.08
N GLU A 97 27.27 -18.07 29.04
CA GLU A 97 27.92 -16.93 28.41
C GLU A 97 27.01 -16.29 27.36
N ALA A 98 26.96 -14.97 27.38
CA ALA A 98 26.28 -14.15 26.40
C ALA A 98 27.14 -12.94 26.06
N THR A 99 26.81 -12.28 24.95
CA THR A 99 27.45 -11.05 24.50
C THR A 99 26.36 -10.03 24.23
N ALA A 100 26.43 -8.89 24.90
CA ALA A 100 25.54 -7.78 24.63
C ALA A 100 26.22 -6.81 23.65
N PHE A 101 25.46 -6.38 22.64
CA PHE A 101 25.90 -5.45 21.62
C PHE A 101 25.24 -4.10 21.87
N ALA A 102 26.03 -3.09 22.24
CA ALA A 102 25.51 -1.73 22.47
C ALA A 102 26.57 -0.63 22.44
N PRO A 103 27.08 -0.18 21.29
CA PRO A 103 27.26 -0.84 19.98
C PRO A 103 28.54 -1.71 19.92
N SER A 104 29.36 -1.74 20.97
CA SER A 104 30.49 -2.66 21.08
C SER A 104 30.06 -3.98 21.73
N ALA A 105 30.72 -5.08 21.37
CA ALA A 105 30.52 -6.37 22.02
C ALA A 105 31.04 -6.34 23.46
N THR A 106 30.14 -6.62 24.41
CA THR A 106 30.46 -6.74 25.83
C THR A 106 30.14 -8.16 26.27
N PRO A 107 31.16 -9.01 26.52
CA PRO A 107 30.93 -10.36 27.04
C PRO A 107 30.37 -10.27 28.46
N LEU A 108 29.38 -11.10 28.77
CA LEU A 108 28.75 -11.17 30.08
C LEU A 108 28.40 -12.62 30.43
N VAL A 109 28.34 -12.90 31.73
CA VAL A 109 27.91 -14.20 32.26
C VAL A 109 26.57 -14.01 32.93
N VAL A 110 25.54 -14.68 32.41
CA VAL A 110 24.21 -14.70 33.00
C VAL A 110 24.18 -15.77 34.08
N ARG A 111 23.80 -15.39 35.31
CA ARG A 111 23.68 -16.30 36.46
C ARG A 111 22.24 -16.30 36.98
N PRO A 112 21.38 -17.20 36.50
CA PRO A 112 19.98 -17.25 36.90
C PRO A 112 19.84 -17.54 38.40
N ALA A 113 19.06 -16.72 39.11
CA ALA A 113 18.66 -16.99 40.49
C ALA A 113 17.23 -17.56 40.54
N ARG A 114 16.93 -18.41 41.53
CA ARG A 114 15.57 -18.89 41.78
C ARG A 114 14.85 -17.93 42.71
N ASN A 115 14.04 -17.02 42.15
CA ASN A 115 13.20 -16.09 42.89
C ASN A 115 11.90 -15.84 42.12
N PRO A 116 10.78 -16.50 42.47
CA PRO A 116 9.52 -16.38 41.74
C PRO A 116 8.96 -14.95 41.68
N ALA A 117 9.06 -14.19 42.76
CA ALA A 117 8.58 -12.80 42.78
C ALA A 117 9.45 -11.88 41.90
N GLY A 118 10.77 -12.09 41.92
CA GLY A 118 11.71 -11.41 41.05
C GLY A 118 11.48 -11.74 39.57
N HIS A 119 11.26 -13.03 39.26
CA HIS A 119 10.92 -13.52 37.93
C HIS A 119 9.64 -12.89 37.40
N ALA A 120 8.53 -12.94 38.15
CA ALA A 120 7.25 -12.37 37.73
C ALA A 120 7.36 -10.87 37.42
N ARG A 121 7.98 -10.09 38.30
CA ARG A 121 8.21 -8.65 38.08
C ARG A 121 9.03 -8.40 36.82
N LEU A 122 10.14 -9.12 36.63
CA LEU A 122 11.02 -8.87 35.50
C LEU A 122 10.40 -9.33 34.17
N LEU A 123 9.58 -10.38 34.19
CA LEU A 123 8.79 -10.82 33.06
C LEU A 123 7.71 -9.79 32.67
N ASP A 124 7.05 -9.16 33.64
CA ASP A 124 6.11 -8.05 33.40
C ASP A 124 6.82 -6.83 32.80
N GLU A 125 8.00 -6.46 33.30
CA GLU A 125 8.82 -5.38 32.73
C GLU A 125 9.23 -5.67 31.29
N TRP A 126 9.68 -6.92 31.01
CA TRP A 126 10.01 -7.35 29.65
C TRP A 126 8.77 -7.30 28.75
N TRP A 127 7.62 -7.81 29.19
CA TRP A 127 6.38 -7.80 28.39
C TRP A 127 5.89 -6.39 28.10
N GLN A 128 6.00 -5.47 29.06
CA GLN A 128 5.68 -4.07 28.85
C GLN A 128 6.58 -3.43 27.79
N CYS A 129 7.90 -3.70 27.83
CA CYS A 129 8.83 -3.19 26.82
C CYS A 129 8.57 -3.81 25.45
N TYR A 130 8.32 -5.12 25.39
CA TYR A 130 8.00 -5.84 24.16
C TYR A 130 6.71 -5.34 23.53
N GLY A 131 5.65 -5.16 24.32
CA GLY A 131 4.38 -4.59 23.87
C GLY A 131 4.50 -3.16 23.38
N GLN A 132 5.34 -2.32 24.00
CA GLN A 132 5.62 -0.97 23.53
C GLN A 132 6.35 -0.97 22.18
N ARG A 133 7.36 -1.82 22.01
CA ARG A 133 8.06 -2.01 20.72
C ARG A 133 7.06 -2.42 19.64
N TRP A 134 6.22 -3.41 19.91
CA TRP A 134 5.20 -3.87 18.99
C TRP A 134 4.24 -2.74 18.60
N GLN A 135 3.74 -1.95 19.57
CA GLN A 135 2.85 -0.81 19.30
C GLN A 135 3.50 0.26 18.40
N GLN A 136 4.80 0.50 18.57
CA GLN A 136 5.52 1.46 17.73
C GLN A 136 5.67 0.96 16.29
N LEU A 137 5.98 -0.34 16.12
CA LEU A 137 6.16 -0.96 14.81
C LEU A 137 4.84 -1.15 14.07
N ASP A 138 3.76 -1.52 14.76
CA ASP A 138 2.39 -1.58 14.21
C ASP A 138 1.88 -0.20 13.75
N GLN A 139 2.41 0.89 14.32
CA GLN A 139 2.08 2.26 13.93
C GLN A 139 2.95 2.83 12.81
N ASP A 140 4.12 2.24 12.54
CA ASP A 140 5.05 2.66 11.50
C ASP A 140 4.47 2.28 10.12
N PRO A 141 4.04 3.24 9.29
CA PRO A 141 3.38 2.94 8.02
C PRO A 141 4.33 2.29 6.99
N GLN A 142 5.65 2.34 7.21
CA GLN A 142 6.64 1.79 6.29
C GLN A 142 7.10 0.38 6.69
N PHE A 143 6.84 -0.05 7.93
CA PHE A 143 7.30 -1.34 8.46
C PHE A 143 6.23 -2.42 8.32
N PRO A 144 6.54 -3.58 7.72
CA PRO A 144 5.63 -4.73 7.70
C PRO A 144 5.83 -5.58 8.97
N PRO A 145 4.96 -5.51 10.00
CA PRO A 145 5.22 -6.13 11.29
C PRO A 145 4.88 -7.63 11.31
N VAL A 146 5.22 -8.39 10.27
CA VAL A 146 4.82 -9.80 10.11
C VAL A 146 5.41 -10.67 11.22
N VAL A 147 6.70 -10.49 11.54
CA VAL A 147 7.40 -11.25 12.59
C VAL A 147 6.90 -10.85 13.98
N GLU A 148 6.81 -9.55 14.24
CA GLU A 148 6.35 -9.00 15.51
C GLU A 148 4.90 -9.35 15.80
N ASN A 149 4.02 -9.34 14.80
CA ASN A 149 2.62 -9.71 14.93
C ASN A 149 2.47 -11.18 15.35
N PHE A 150 3.21 -12.08 14.70
CA PHE A 150 3.24 -13.49 15.05
C PHE A 150 3.80 -13.72 16.45
N LEU A 151 4.98 -13.16 16.75
CA LEU A 151 5.65 -13.35 18.03
C LEU A 151 4.84 -12.78 19.20
N ALA A 152 4.23 -11.60 19.04
CA ALA A 152 3.38 -11.02 20.08
C ALA A 152 2.21 -11.95 20.43
N ALA A 153 1.52 -12.49 19.42
CA ALA A 153 0.40 -13.42 19.65
C ALA A 153 0.86 -14.78 20.22
N SER A 154 1.93 -15.36 19.67
CA SER A 154 2.51 -16.62 20.16
C SER A 154 3.00 -16.51 21.61
N LEU A 155 3.77 -15.46 21.93
CA LEU A 155 4.32 -15.23 23.28
C LEU A 155 3.24 -14.84 24.27
N ALA A 156 2.24 -14.04 23.87
CA ALA A 156 1.08 -13.74 24.74
C ALA A 156 0.41 -15.02 25.23
N ARG A 157 0.11 -15.95 24.30
CA ARG A 157 -0.50 -17.25 24.62
C ARG A 157 0.40 -18.10 25.52
N ARG A 158 1.69 -18.24 25.18
CA ARG A 158 2.64 -19.11 25.90
C ARG A 158 3.02 -18.59 27.29
N LEU A 159 2.94 -17.28 27.51
CA LEU A 159 3.25 -16.64 28.79
C LEU A 159 2.00 -16.28 29.62
N GLY A 160 0.80 -16.59 29.12
CA GLY A 160 -0.47 -16.21 29.78
C GLY A 160 -0.64 -14.69 29.91
N LYS A 161 -0.18 -13.92 28.92
CA LYS A 161 -0.29 -12.46 28.88
C LYS A 161 -1.40 -12.03 27.92
N SER A 162 -1.97 -10.85 28.14
CA SER A 162 -2.87 -10.21 27.17
C SER A 162 -2.09 -9.69 25.98
N LEU A 163 -2.61 -9.89 24.77
CA LEU A 163 -2.05 -9.27 23.56
C LEU A 163 -2.02 -7.73 23.72
N PRO A 164 -0.93 -7.05 23.32
CA PRO A 164 -0.88 -5.59 23.38
C PRO A 164 -1.96 -4.95 22.50
N GLU A 165 -2.62 -3.89 23.00
CA GLU A 165 -3.60 -3.12 22.18
C GLU A 165 -2.89 -2.05 21.34
N SER A 166 -3.27 -1.89 20.07
CA SER A 166 -2.84 -0.76 19.24
C SER A 166 -3.51 0.54 19.72
N LYS A 167 -2.75 1.63 19.87
CA LYS A 167 -3.34 2.95 20.22
C LYS A 167 -3.97 3.61 18.97
N PRO A 168 -5.11 4.31 19.11
CA PRO A 168 -5.71 5.07 18.00
C PRO A 168 -4.78 6.20 17.55
N ARG A 169 -4.71 6.44 16.23
CA ARG A 169 -3.96 7.58 15.64
C ARG A 169 -4.69 8.89 15.95
N LEU A 170 -3.94 9.91 16.39
CA LEU A 170 -4.44 11.20 16.90
C LEU A 170 -5.08 12.12 15.84
N ILE A 171 -4.80 11.91 14.55
CA ILE A 171 -5.38 12.68 13.44
C ILE A 171 -6.19 11.71 12.60
N ASN A 172 -7.46 11.58 12.94
CA ASN A 172 -8.39 10.67 12.27
C ASN A 172 -9.68 11.46 11.98
N LEU A 173 -9.67 12.24 10.89
CA LEU A 173 -10.84 13.01 10.41
C LEU A 173 -12.02 12.10 9.98
N GLY A 174 -11.83 10.78 9.94
CA GLY A 174 -12.85 9.78 9.61
C GLY A 174 -13.34 8.89 10.77
N GLY A 175 -13.03 9.21 12.04
CA GLY A 175 -13.61 8.48 13.19
C GLY A 175 -13.27 6.98 13.25
N GLY A 176 -12.02 6.59 12.99
CA GLY A 176 -11.62 5.18 12.89
C GLY A 176 -11.73 4.37 14.20
N SER A 177 -12.29 3.15 14.07
CA SER A 177 -12.46 2.12 15.10
C SER A 177 -11.11 1.49 15.56
N LYS A 178 -11.15 0.74 16.68
CA LYS A 178 -10.01 -0.02 17.25
C LYS A 178 -9.54 -1.23 16.39
N GLY A 179 -9.80 -1.26 15.08
CA GLY A 179 -9.53 -2.43 14.22
C GLY A 179 -9.56 -2.13 12.72
N PRO A 180 -9.37 -3.16 11.86
CA PRO A 180 -9.51 -3.04 10.42
C PRO A 180 -10.91 -2.54 10.04
N THR A 181 -10.98 -1.66 9.05
CA THR A 181 -12.23 -1.16 8.44
C THR A 181 -12.87 -2.21 7.54
N VAL A 182 -14.12 -1.99 7.12
CA VAL A 182 -14.76 -2.87 6.12
C VAL A 182 -13.99 -2.91 4.79
N TRP A 183 -13.28 -1.84 4.45
CA TRP A 183 -12.42 -1.78 3.27
C TRP A 183 -11.13 -2.58 3.43
N ASP A 184 -10.53 -2.54 4.63
CA ASP A 184 -9.37 -3.35 4.95
C ASP A 184 -9.69 -4.84 4.75
N GLU A 185 -10.87 -5.26 5.22
CA GLU A 185 -11.40 -6.62 5.11
C GLU A 185 -11.80 -6.99 3.67
N LEU A 186 -12.59 -6.15 2.98
CA LEU A 186 -13.07 -6.40 1.62
C LEU A 186 -11.93 -6.50 0.60
N LEU A 187 -10.90 -5.65 0.72
CA LEU A 187 -9.74 -5.65 -0.18
C LEU A 187 -8.60 -6.57 0.29
N ALA A 188 -8.81 -7.29 1.40
CA ALA A 188 -7.84 -8.19 2.00
C ALA A 188 -6.44 -7.56 2.19
N ASN A 189 -6.38 -6.31 2.65
CA ASN A 189 -5.12 -5.59 2.79
C ASN A 189 -4.27 -6.12 3.97
N GLU A 190 -3.04 -5.65 4.10
CA GLU A 190 -2.11 -6.15 5.11
C GLU A 190 -2.64 -6.00 6.55
N ARG A 191 -3.32 -4.90 6.86
CA ARG A 191 -3.89 -4.67 8.20
C ARG A 191 -4.95 -5.72 8.55
N TRP A 192 -5.81 -6.08 7.60
CA TRP A 192 -6.76 -7.18 7.76
C TRP A 192 -6.05 -8.52 7.88
N GLN A 193 -5.08 -8.82 7.02
CA GLN A 193 -4.32 -10.06 7.06
C GLN A 193 -3.61 -10.28 8.42
N LEU A 194 -3.04 -9.22 9.00
CA LEU A 194 -2.43 -9.27 10.34
C LEU A 194 -3.47 -9.48 11.45
N ALA A 195 -4.71 -9.01 11.27
CA ALA A 195 -5.81 -9.31 12.18
C ALA A 195 -6.22 -10.79 12.09
N VAL A 196 -6.29 -11.35 10.88
CA VAL A 196 -6.53 -12.78 10.66
C VAL A 196 -5.44 -13.64 11.31
N ASP A 197 -4.17 -13.23 11.25
CA ASP A 197 -3.10 -13.94 11.98
C ASP A 197 -3.38 -14.05 13.48
N ARG A 198 -3.81 -12.93 14.10
CA ARG A 198 -4.11 -12.87 15.53
C ARG A 198 -5.30 -13.77 15.87
N GLU A 199 -6.32 -13.80 15.02
CA GLU A 199 -7.47 -14.70 15.14
C GLU A 199 -7.03 -16.18 15.08
N LEU A 200 -6.26 -16.54 14.06
CA LEU A 200 -5.75 -17.90 13.89
C LEU A 200 -4.84 -18.34 15.04
N LEU A 201 -4.05 -17.43 15.62
CA LEU A 201 -3.17 -17.72 16.75
C LEU A 201 -3.90 -17.69 18.11
N ALA A 202 -5.05 -17.01 18.23
CA ALA A 202 -5.90 -17.11 19.41
C ALA A 202 -6.46 -18.54 19.58
N GLY A 203 -6.61 -19.25 18.46
CA GLY A 203 -7.13 -20.61 18.40
C GLY A 203 -8.65 -20.63 18.23
N GLU A 204 -9.12 -21.54 17.39
CA GLU A 204 -10.55 -21.73 17.11
C GLU A 204 -10.98 -23.14 17.54
N PRO A 205 -12.17 -23.30 18.12
CA PRO A 205 -12.71 -24.63 18.33
C PRO A 205 -12.95 -25.33 16.99
N PRO A 206 -12.84 -26.67 16.92
CA PRO A 206 -13.18 -27.40 15.71
C PRO A 206 -14.62 -27.08 15.30
N ALA A 207 -14.78 -26.70 14.04
CA ALA A 207 -16.05 -26.31 13.45
C ALA A 207 -16.43 -27.26 12.31
N ILE A 208 -17.73 -27.39 12.07
CA ILE A 208 -18.31 -28.15 10.97
C ILE A 208 -19.10 -27.16 10.10
N ALA A 209 -19.03 -27.30 8.78
CA ALA A 209 -19.83 -26.51 7.86
C ALA A 209 -21.18 -27.19 7.61
N ASP A 210 -22.11 -27.03 8.55
CA ASP A 210 -23.45 -27.62 8.52
C ASP A 210 -24.57 -26.58 8.37
N GLN A 211 -24.23 -25.28 8.29
CA GLN A 211 -25.21 -24.21 8.13
C GLN A 211 -25.36 -23.81 6.66
N PRO A 212 -26.57 -23.40 6.24
CA PRO A 212 -26.75 -22.76 4.94
C PRO A 212 -26.03 -21.41 4.91
N LEU A 213 -25.77 -20.90 3.71
CA LEU A 213 -25.30 -19.53 3.52
C LEU A 213 -26.22 -18.53 4.25
N PRO A 214 -25.66 -17.52 4.95
CA PRO A 214 -26.45 -16.42 5.48
C PRO A 214 -27.19 -15.68 4.37
N ALA A 215 -28.30 -15.02 4.72
CA ALA A 215 -28.98 -14.15 3.77
C ALA A 215 -28.02 -13.03 3.29
N PRO A 216 -27.98 -12.73 1.98
CA PRO A 216 -27.18 -11.61 1.47
C PRO A 216 -27.66 -10.30 2.07
N MET A 217 -26.74 -9.34 2.23
CA MET A 217 -27.12 -7.99 2.61
C MET A 217 -28.04 -7.35 1.55
N PRO A 218 -29.01 -6.51 1.96
CA PRO A 218 -29.91 -5.85 1.02
C PRO A 218 -29.14 -4.82 0.18
N TRP A 219 -29.40 -4.80 -1.12
CA TRP A 219 -28.94 -3.80 -2.07
C TRP A 219 -30.16 -3.15 -2.73
N TYR A 220 -30.12 -1.83 -2.94
CA TYR A 220 -31.13 -1.16 -3.75
C TYR A 220 -30.77 -1.26 -5.23
N GLU A 221 -31.79 -1.39 -6.06
CA GLU A 221 -31.62 -1.31 -7.51
C GLU A 221 -31.53 0.16 -7.92
N LEU A 222 -30.58 0.45 -8.80
CA LEU A 222 -30.49 1.76 -9.44
C LEU A 222 -31.56 1.83 -10.51
N GLU A 223 -32.28 2.94 -10.55
CA GLU A 223 -33.24 3.20 -11.62
C GLU A 223 -32.50 3.50 -12.92
N LEU A 224 -33.02 3.00 -14.04
CA LEU A 224 -32.53 3.38 -15.36
C LEU A 224 -32.68 4.89 -15.52
N PRO A 225 -31.65 5.59 -16.04
CA PRO A 225 -31.80 7.00 -16.37
C PRO A 225 -33.04 7.18 -17.26
N GLY A 226 -33.90 8.15 -16.93
CA GLY A 226 -35.03 8.52 -17.78
C GLY A 226 -34.55 9.22 -19.04
N ALA A 227 -33.94 8.48 -19.98
CA ALA A 227 -33.39 9.04 -21.21
C ALA A 227 -34.48 9.19 -22.27
N THR A 228 -34.52 10.36 -22.92
CA THR A 228 -35.35 10.62 -24.11
C THR A 228 -34.66 10.20 -25.42
N ASP A 229 -33.33 10.01 -25.39
CA ASP A 229 -32.47 9.62 -26.52
C ASP A 229 -31.64 8.37 -26.18
N GLU A 230 -31.20 7.62 -27.19
CA GLU A 230 -30.36 6.42 -27.04
C GLU A 230 -28.95 6.79 -26.54
N ILE A 231 -28.56 6.31 -25.34
CA ILE A 231 -27.25 6.58 -24.74
C ILE A 231 -26.18 5.75 -25.47
N ALA A 232 -25.18 6.42 -26.04
CA ALA A 232 -24.09 5.76 -26.73
C ALA A 232 -23.20 4.95 -25.78
N VAL A 233 -22.97 3.69 -26.14
CA VAL A 233 -22.08 2.76 -25.43
C VAL A 233 -21.17 2.04 -26.42
N GLU A 234 -19.97 1.69 -25.99
CA GLU A 234 -19.02 0.95 -26.80
C GLU A 234 -19.44 -0.52 -27.02
N PRO A 235 -19.14 -1.11 -28.19
CA PRO A 235 -19.49 -2.50 -28.48
C PRO A 235 -18.91 -3.53 -27.49
N LEU A 236 -17.74 -3.25 -26.91
CA LEU A 236 -17.12 -4.12 -25.91
C LEU A 236 -18.04 -4.34 -24.71
N ALA A 237 -18.74 -3.30 -24.23
CA ALA A 237 -19.58 -3.36 -23.04
C ALA A 237 -20.77 -4.33 -23.17
N LEU A 238 -21.13 -4.72 -24.40
CA LEU A 238 -22.15 -5.76 -24.66
C LEU A 238 -21.68 -7.15 -24.20
N HIS A 239 -20.37 -7.39 -24.15
CA HIS A 239 -19.79 -8.69 -23.76
C HIS A 239 -19.15 -8.65 -22.38
N VAL A 240 -19.21 -7.51 -21.68
CA VAL A 240 -18.72 -7.39 -20.32
C VAL A 240 -19.87 -7.70 -19.36
N PRO A 241 -19.73 -8.65 -18.43
CA PRO A 241 -20.74 -8.87 -17.39
C PRO A 241 -20.93 -7.62 -16.53
N ALA A 242 -22.16 -7.30 -16.14
CA ALA A 242 -22.47 -6.12 -15.32
C ALA A 242 -21.71 -6.12 -13.97
N GLU A 243 -21.42 -7.30 -13.42
CA GLU A 243 -20.68 -7.46 -12.17
C GLU A 243 -19.15 -7.37 -12.29
N CYS A 244 -18.60 -6.99 -13.45
CA CYS A 244 -17.15 -6.83 -13.62
C CYS A 244 -16.67 -5.42 -13.27
N PHE A 245 -15.43 -5.30 -12.78
CA PHE A 245 -14.67 -4.07 -13.02
C PHE A 245 -14.29 -4.02 -14.50
N TYR A 246 -14.21 -2.81 -15.05
CA TYR A 246 -13.99 -2.59 -16.46
C TYR A 246 -12.94 -1.51 -16.70
N LEU A 247 -11.78 -1.90 -17.24
CA LEU A 247 -10.69 -1.01 -17.62
C LEU A 247 -10.52 -1.05 -19.15
N ARG A 248 -11.05 -0.05 -19.85
CA ARG A 248 -11.06 0.06 -21.31
C ARG A 248 -10.01 1.05 -21.81
N PHE A 249 -9.43 0.77 -22.98
CA PHE A 249 -8.43 1.64 -23.61
C PHE A 249 -8.93 2.33 -24.89
N GLY A 250 -10.05 1.90 -25.47
CA GLY A 250 -10.64 2.46 -26.69
C GLY A 250 -9.90 2.06 -27.97
N THR A 251 -8.57 1.92 -27.89
CA THR A 251 -7.72 1.41 -28.97
C THR A 251 -6.57 0.56 -28.43
N PHE A 252 -6.03 -0.33 -29.26
CA PHE A 252 -4.83 -1.09 -28.91
C PHE A 252 -3.60 -0.19 -28.70
N SER A 253 -3.49 0.93 -29.41
CA SER A 253 -2.40 1.89 -29.23
C SER A 253 -2.41 2.56 -27.85
N ASN A 254 -3.60 2.88 -27.34
CA ASN A 254 -3.76 3.43 -25.99
C ASN A 254 -3.38 2.42 -24.91
N TYR A 255 -3.70 1.13 -25.11
CA TYR A 255 -3.24 0.05 -24.24
C TYR A 255 -1.71 -0.05 -24.23
N LEU A 256 -1.06 0.00 -25.40
CA LEU A 256 0.40 -0.03 -25.48
C LEU A 256 1.03 1.17 -24.77
N TRP A 257 0.48 2.37 -24.97
CA TRP A 257 0.92 3.58 -24.26
C TRP A 257 0.77 3.43 -22.74
N PHE A 258 -0.39 2.98 -22.26
CA PHE A 258 -0.64 2.81 -20.82
C PHE A 258 0.30 1.76 -20.20
N ARG A 259 0.52 0.64 -20.90
CA ARG A 259 1.47 -0.39 -20.49
C ARG A 259 2.89 0.16 -20.41
N ASP A 260 3.33 0.87 -21.45
CA ASP A 260 4.71 1.40 -21.52
C ASP A 260 4.92 2.53 -20.50
N LEU A 261 3.90 3.36 -20.25
CA LEU A 261 3.90 4.35 -19.18
C LEU A 261 4.02 3.65 -17.82
N THR A 262 3.17 2.65 -17.54
CA THR A 262 3.22 1.89 -16.29
C THR A 262 4.55 1.13 -16.11
N ALA A 263 5.20 0.71 -17.21
CA ALA A 263 6.49 0.05 -17.19
C ALA A 263 7.64 1.03 -16.94
N LEU A 264 7.63 2.20 -17.59
CA LEU A 264 8.60 3.28 -17.38
C LEU A 264 8.60 3.72 -15.90
N TRP A 265 7.40 3.82 -15.33
CA TRP A 265 7.19 4.28 -13.97
C TRP A 265 7.05 3.16 -12.94
N ARG A 266 7.36 1.91 -13.33
CA ARG A 266 7.20 0.71 -12.49
C ARG A 266 7.97 0.82 -11.18
N ASP A 267 9.10 1.50 -11.21
CA ASP A 267 9.96 1.72 -10.03
C ASP A 267 9.75 3.13 -9.42
N ASP A 268 9.36 4.15 -10.18
CA ASP A 268 9.29 5.54 -9.68
C ASP A 268 7.89 5.99 -9.20
N LEU A 269 6.80 5.79 -9.96
CA LEU A 269 5.44 6.17 -9.50
C LEU A 269 4.93 5.24 -8.39
N GLY A 270 5.28 3.95 -8.46
CA GLY A 270 4.97 2.96 -7.43
C GLY A 270 5.63 3.26 -6.09
N ASN A 271 6.87 3.79 -6.12
CA ASN A 271 7.60 4.24 -4.94
C ASN A 271 7.15 5.63 -4.46
N MET A 272 6.71 6.52 -5.36
CA MET A 272 6.30 7.89 -5.04
C MET A 272 4.87 8.01 -4.48
N ILE A 273 3.90 7.28 -5.06
CA ILE A 273 2.47 7.37 -4.68
C ILE A 273 2.11 6.34 -3.61
N PHE A 274 2.75 5.16 -3.66
CA PHE A 274 2.37 4.03 -2.80
C PHE A 274 3.48 3.56 -1.85
N ASN A 275 4.66 4.20 -1.81
CA ASN A 275 5.81 3.86 -0.95
C ASN A 275 6.05 2.34 -0.84
N ARG A 276 6.13 1.63 -1.98
CA ARG A 276 6.21 0.16 -1.95
C ARG A 276 7.65 -0.33 -1.90
N SER A 277 8.17 -0.56 -0.69
CA SER A 277 9.49 -1.21 -0.47
C SER A 277 9.55 -2.70 -0.85
N ILE A 278 8.43 -3.27 -1.33
CA ILE A 278 8.26 -4.69 -1.67
C ILE A 278 7.55 -4.83 -3.01
N ARG A 279 8.20 -5.52 -3.97
CA ARG A 279 7.65 -5.80 -5.30
C ARG A 279 7.02 -7.19 -5.32
N ARG A 280 5.68 -7.23 -5.45
CA ARG A 280 4.87 -8.47 -5.39
C ARG A 280 4.64 -9.19 -6.74
N GLY A 281 5.15 -8.64 -7.85
CA GLY A 281 5.12 -9.30 -9.16
C GLY A 281 3.73 -9.63 -9.73
N SER A 282 2.64 -9.06 -9.22
CA SER A 282 1.26 -9.45 -9.60
C SER A 282 0.98 -9.34 -11.09
N SER A 283 1.48 -8.29 -11.76
CA SER A 283 1.33 -8.13 -13.22
C SER A 283 2.02 -9.25 -13.99
N ASP A 284 3.22 -9.64 -13.55
CA ASP A 284 3.98 -10.72 -14.19
C ASP A 284 3.30 -12.08 -13.96
N ARG A 285 2.70 -12.29 -12.77
CA ARG A 285 1.88 -13.48 -12.46
C ARG A 285 0.63 -13.56 -13.33
N ILE A 286 -0.12 -12.46 -13.49
CA ILE A 286 -1.33 -12.42 -14.33
C ILE A 286 -0.96 -12.70 -15.79
N GLN A 287 0.07 -12.04 -16.34
CA GLN A 287 0.51 -12.29 -17.71
C GLN A 287 0.94 -13.75 -17.92
N GLN A 288 1.60 -14.34 -16.91
CA GLN A 288 1.94 -15.76 -16.92
C GLN A 288 0.69 -16.66 -16.90
N GLN A 289 -0.25 -16.42 -15.98
CA GLN A 289 -1.48 -17.22 -15.88
C GLN A 289 -2.29 -17.19 -17.18
N LEU A 290 -2.43 -16.01 -17.79
CA LEU A 290 -3.13 -15.83 -19.06
C LEU A 290 -2.35 -16.37 -20.26
N SER A 291 -1.03 -16.59 -20.12
CA SER A 291 -0.13 -16.96 -21.23
C SER A 291 -0.17 -15.97 -22.40
N LEU A 292 -0.27 -14.68 -22.06
CA LEU A 292 -0.27 -13.56 -23.00
C LEU A 292 0.99 -12.74 -22.81
N ARG A 293 2.10 -13.23 -23.36
CA ARG A 293 3.34 -12.44 -23.47
C ARG A 293 3.39 -11.80 -24.85
N GLU A 294 3.58 -10.49 -24.87
CA GLU A 294 3.64 -9.75 -26.12
C GLU A 294 5.05 -9.79 -26.71
N THR A 295 5.13 -10.04 -28.01
CA THR A 295 6.38 -9.94 -28.78
C THR A 295 6.49 -8.55 -29.42
N GLN A 296 7.71 -8.13 -29.78
CA GLN A 296 7.96 -6.89 -30.53
C GLN A 296 7.08 -6.79 -31.80
N LEU A 297 6.88 -7.92 -32.49
CA LEU A 297 6.04 -8.01 -33.69
C LEU A 297 4.54 -7.77 -33.39
N SER A 298 4.07 -8.18 -32.21
CA SER A 298 2.69 -7.97 -31.76
C SER A 298 2.35 -6.50 -31.57
N LYS A 299 3.32 -5.66 -31.19
CA LYS A 299 3.12 -4.20 -31.06
C LYS A 299 2.83 -3.54 -32.41
N ILE A 300 3.39 -4.07 -33.49
CA ILE A 300 3.27 -3.51 -34.85
C ILE A 300 2.00 -4.01 -35.54
N LEU A 301 1.70 -5.30 -35.43
CA LEU A 301 0.54 -5.91 -36.08
C LEU A 301 -0.75 -5.75 -35.26
N GLY A 302 -0.64 -5.61 -33.93
CA GLY A 302 -1.77 -5.47 -33.01
C GLY A 302 -2.76 -4.39 -33.44
N PRO A 303 -2.34 -3.12 -33.68
CA PRO A 303 -3.27 -2.05 -34.10
C PRO A 303 -3.97 -2.29 -35.44
N LYS A 304 -3.43 -3.17 -36.31
CA LYS A 304 -4.05 -3.54 -37.58
C LYS A 304 -5.11 -4.63 -37.44
N VAL A 305 -5.04 -5.43 -36.37
CA VAL A 305 -5.89 -6.62 -36.16
C VAL A 305 -6.86 -6.43 -34.99
N ILE A 306 -6.61 -5.50 -34.07
CA ILE A 306 -7.40 -5.21 -32.87
C ILE A 306 -7.99 -3.79 -32.99
N SER A 307 -9.29 -3.63 -32.75
CA SER A 307 -9.95 -2.31 -32.69
C SER A 307 -9.88 -1.74 -31.28
N ASP A 308 -10.27 -2.51 -30.28
CA ASP A 308 -10.38 -2.09 -28.88
C ASP A 308 -9.96 -3.22 -27.94
N VAL A 309 -9.58 -2.87 -26.71
CA VAL A 309 -9.12 -3.79 -25.68
C VAL A 309 -9.55 -3.30 -24.30
N ALA A 310 -9.88 -4.26 -23.43
CA ALA A 310 -10.19 -4.00 -22.03
C ALA A 310 -9.62 -5.09 -21.10
N ILE A 311 -9.33 -4.72 -19.86
CA ILE A 311 -9.13 -5.66 -18.75
C ILE A 311 -10.44 -5.70 -17.96
N VAL A 312 -10.95 -6.92 -17.76
CA VAL A 312 -12.19 -7.19 -17.03
C VAL A 312 -11.94 -8.19 -15.92
N GLY A 313 -12.73 -8.13 -14.85
CA GLY A 313 -12.67 -9.16 -13.82
C GLY A 313 -13.79 -9.09 -12.79
N LEU A 314 -14.04 -10.22 -12.15
CA LEU A 314 -15.08 -10.39 -11.13
C LEU A 314 -14.57 -10.06 -9.73
N ASP A 315 -13.26 -10.11 -9.51
CA ASP A 315 -12.64 -9.77 -8.23
C ASP A 315 -11.29 -9.08 -8.39
N PRO A 316 -10.95 -8.12 -7.51
CA PRO A 316 -9.72 -7.36 -7.59
C PRO A 316 -8.50 -8.06 -6.95
N TYR A 317 -8.59 -9.34 -6.55
CA TYR A 317 -7.59 -10.02 -5.72
C TYR A 317 -6.36 -10.51 -6.51
N ALA A 318 -5.79 -9.65 -7.37
CA ALA A 318 -4.65 -9.92 -8.25
C ALA A 318 -3.42 -10.52 -7.54
N THR A 319 -3.15 -10.14 -6.29
CA THR A 319 -2.01 -10.66 -5.51
C THR A 319 -2.19 -12.11 -5.08
N GLN A 320 -3.42 -12.61 -5.01
CA GLN A 320 -3.74 -13.97 -4.54
C GLN A 320 -4.20 -14.90 -5.68
N GLY A 321 -4.46 -14.38 -6.88
CA GLY A 321 -4.98 -15.11 -8.05
C GLY A 321 -6.45 -14.75 -8.36
N GLY A 322 -6.70 -13.53 -8.83
CA GLY A 322 -8.07 -13.05 -9.08
C GLY A 322 -8.69 -13.55 -10.39
N ALA A 323 -10.01 -13.44 -10.52
CA ALA A 323 -10.75 -13.68 -11.76
C ALA A 323 -10.58 -12.47 -12.69
N ILE A 324 -9.58 -12.53 -13.57
CA ILE A 324 -9.17 -11.43 -14.45
C ILE A 324 -9.04 -11.96 -15.88
N GLY A 325 -9.39 -11.14 -16.86
CA GLY A 325 -9.22 -11.44 -18.27
C GLY A 325 -8.90 -10.22 -19.12
N MET A 326 -8.30 -10.49 -20.29
CA MET A 326 -8.12 -9.53 -21.37
C MET A 326 -9.17 -9.78 -22.45
N LEU A 327 -10.02 -8.78 -22.67
CA LEU A 327 -11.07 -8.77 -23.68
C LEU A 327 -10.61 -7.93 -24.87
N PHE A 328 -10.71 -8.49 -26.06
CA PHE A 328 -10.33 -7.83 -27.32
C PHE A 328 -11.53 -7.77 -28.25
N GLN A 329 -11.68 -6.64 -28.94
CA GLN A 329 -12.50 -6.54 -30.14
C GLN A 329 -11.59 -6.61 -31.36
N ALA A 330 -11.84 -7.56 -32.25
CA ALA A 330 -11.03 -7.79 -33.44
C ALA A 330 -11.51 -6.94 -34.62
N LYS A 331 -10.56 -6.45 -35.42
CA LYS A 331 -10.79 -6.05 -36.82
C LYS A 331 -10.77 -7.27 -37.75
N ASN A 332 -10.02 -8.31 -37.37
CA ASN A 332 -9.97 -9.59 -38.08
C ASN A 332 -9.84 -10.75 -37.08
N SER A 333 -10.98 -11.39 -36.81
CA SER A 333 -11.16 -12.40 -35.75
C SER A 333 -10.38 -13.70 -36.02
N PHE A 334 -10.19 -14.06 -37.30
CA PHE A 334 -9.39 -15.23 -37.67
C PHE A 334 -7.91 -15.01 -37.34
N LEU A 335 -7.34 -13.87 -37.72
CA LEU A 335 -5.93 -13.56 -37.44
C LEU A 335 -5.68 -13.42 -35.93
N LEU A 336 -6.55 -12.71 -35.22
CA LEU A 336 -6.42 -12.54 -33.77
C LEU A 336 -6.54 -13.88 -33.04
N GLY A 337 -7.55 -14.69 -33.38
CA GLY A 337 -7.77 -15.97 -32.74
C GLY A 337 -6.61 -16.94 -32.91
N ASN A 338 -5.97 -16.97 -34.10
CA ASN A 338 -4.79 -17.80 -34.33
C ASN A 338 -3.57 -17.30 -33.55
N ASP A 339 -3.34 -15.97 -33.50
CA ASP A 339 -2.26 -15.37 -32.72
C ASP A 339 -2.40 -15.68 -31.22
N LEU A 340 -3.60 -15.48 -30.65
CA LEU A 340 -3.87 -15.77 -29.24
C LEU A 340 -3.67 -17.27 -28.92
N LYS A 341 -4.15 -18.18 -29.78
CA LYS A 341 -3.93 -19.62 -29.59
C LYS A 341 -2.45 -19.99 -29.67
N SER A 342 -1.71 -19.42 -30.63
CA SER A 342 -0.28 -19.67 -30.79
C SER A 342 0.50 -19.24 -29.56
N LYS A 343 0.28 -18.01 -29.07
CA LYS A 343 0.94 -17.47 -27.88
C LYS A 343 0.66 -18.29 -26.63
N ARG A 344 -0.62 -18.67 -26.43
CA ARG A 344 -1.00 -19.49 -25.28
C ARG A 344 -0.30 -20.86 -25.28
N ARG A 345 -0.07 -21.45 -26.44
CA ARG A 345 0.63 -22.75 -26.57
C ARG A 345 2.11 -22.71 -26.20
N GLU A 346 2.75 -21.53 -26.19
CA GLU A 346 4.12 -21.39 -25.67
C GLU A 346 4.23 -21.81 -24.19
N ALA A 347 3.10 -21.77 -23.44
CA ALA A 347 3.06 -22.26 -22.07
C ALA A 347 3.28 -23.78 -21.97
N LEU A 348 2.89 -24.56 -22.99
CA LEU A 348 3.07 -26.01 -23.01
C LEU A 348 4.56 -26.41 -23.13
N ASP A 349 5.36 -25.56 -23.77
CA ASP A 349 6.82 -25.75 -23.87
C ASP A 349 7.54 -25.32 -22.59
N LYS A 350 7.00 -24.29 -21.91
CA LYS A 350 7.61 -23.70 -20.71
C LYS A 350 7.28 -24.45 -19.42
N PHE A 351 6.09 -25.02 -19.31
CA PHE A 351 5.59 -25.70 -18.13
C PHE A 351 5.33 -27.18 -18.45
N PRO A 352 6.20 -28.11 -18.03
CA PRO A 352 6.10 -29.53 -18.39
C PRO A 352 4.81 -30.22 -17.94
N ASP A 353 4.14 -29.68 -16.93
CA ASP A 353 2.88 -30.15 -16.35
C ASP A 353 1.65 -29.38 -16.88
N ALA A 354 1.83 -28.45 -17.81
CA ALA A 354 0.73 -27.76 -18.46
C ALA A 354 0.02 -28.67 -19.47
N THR A 355 -1.31 -28.60 -19.48
CA THR A 355 -2.15 -29.40 -20.36
C THR A 355 -3.13 -28.52 -21.13
N GLU A 356 -3.34 -28.80 -22.41
CA GLU A 356 -4.39 -28.17 -23.23
C GLU A 356 -5.61 -29.10 -23.30
N THR A 357 -6.77 -28.59 -22.92
CA THR A 357 -8.05 -29.31 -22.95
C THR A 357 -9.14 -28.42 -23.57
N GLU A 358 -10.19 -29.05 -24.10
CA GLU A 358 -11.41 -28.36 -24.53
C GLU A 358 -12.51 -28.63 -23.49
N VAL A 359 -13.10 -27.56 -22.97
CA VAL A 359 -14.16 -27.62 -21.95
C VAL A 359 -15.42 -26.94 -22.48
N GLU A 360 -16.58 -27.49 -22.15
CA GLU A 360 -17.87 -26.89 -22.51
C GLU A 360 -18.33 -25.93 -21.40
N ILE A 361 -18.59 -24.68 -21.78
CA ILE A 361 -19.05 -23.61 -20.88
C ILE A 361 -20.16 -22.85 -21.60
N ALA A 362 -21.34 -22.75 -20.96
CA ALA A 362 -22.52 -22.08 -21.53
C ALA A 362 -22.88 -22.55 -22.96
N GLY A 363 -22.69 -23.84 -23.26
CA GLY A 363 -22.94 -24.43 -24.58
C GLY A 363 -21.88 -24.13 -25.65
N THR A 364 -20.77 -23.48 -25.27
CA THR A 364 -19.66 -23.12 -26.16
C THR A 364 -18.41 -23.92 -25.82
N LYS A 365 -17.66 -24.33 -26.84
CA LYS A 365 -16.34 -24.97 -26.70
C LYS A 365 -15.29 -23.92 -26.36
N VAL A 366 -14.63 -24.09 -25.22
CA VAL A 366 -13.62 -23.18 -24.69
C VAL A 366 -12.30 -23.93 -24.55
N SER A 367 -11.21 -23.34 -25.04
CA SER A 367 -9.86 -23.90 -24.87
C SER A 367 -9.32 -23.52 -23.50
N LEU A 368 -8.86 -24.50 -22.73
CA LEU A 368 -8.20 -24.31 -21.45
C LEU A 368 -6.76 -24.83 -21.53
N ILE A 369 -5.80 -23.98 -21.17
CA ILE A 369 -4.43 -24.41 -20.85
C ILE A 369 -4.21 -24.19 -19.36
N SER A 370 -3.86 -25.23 -18.61
CA SER A 370 -3.63 -25.11 -17.17
C SER A 370 -2.58 -26.06 -16.61
N THR A 371 -1.93 -25.64 -15.52
CA THR A 371 -1.12 -26.48 -14.62
C THR A 371 -1.90 -26.82 -13.36
N PRO A 372 -1.57 -27.94 -12.65
CA PRO A 372 -2.20 -28.28 -11.38
C PRO A 372 -2.04 -27.20 -10.28
N GLY A 373 -0.90 -26.50 -10.25
CA GLY A 373 -0.62 -25.45 -9.24
C GLY A 373 -1.26 -24.09 -9.54
N GLY A 374 -1.82 -23.89 -10.74
CA GLY A 374 -2.45 -22.65 -11.17
C GLY A 374 -1.50 -21.59 -11.76
N GLU A 375 -0.21 -21.91 -11.90
CA GLU A 375 0.82 -21.05 -12.53
C GLU A 375 0.44 -20.66 -13.95
N VAL A 376 -0.21 -21.59 -14.66
CA VAL A 376 -0.94 -21.35 -15.90
C VAL A 376 -2.40 -21.69 -15.66
N ARG A 377 -3.29 -20.75 -15.97
CA ARG A 377 -4.75 -20.96 -16.00
C ARG A 377 -5.31 -19.99 -17.02
N SER A 378 -5.30 -20.41 -18.28
CA SER A 378 -5.67 -19.58 -19.41
C SER A 378 -6.87 -20.22 -20.10
N TYR A 379 -8.06 -19.67 -19.88
CA TYR A 379 -9.24 -19.97 -20.69
C TYR A 379 -9.26 -19.06 -21.90
N TYR A 380 -9.75 -19.56 -23.05
CA TYR A 380 -9.96 -18.78 -24.25
C TYR A 380 -11.33 -19.07 -24.85
N ALA A 381 -12.14 -18.02 -24.95
CA ALA A 381 -13.45 -18.03 -25.60
C ALA A 381 -13.53 -16.94 -26.67
N GLN A 382 -14.37 -17.18 -27.66
CA GLN A 382 -14.67 -16.25 -28.74
C GLN A 382 -16.19 -16.17 -28.91
N ASP A 383 -16.71 -14.95 -29.07
CA ASP A 383 -18.08 -14.67 -29.48
C ASP A 383 -18.05 -13.59 -30.58
N GLY A 384 -18.37 -13.97 -31.82
CA GLY A 384 -18.21 -13.11 -32.99
C GLY A 384 -16.79 -12.55 -33.13
N ASP A 385 -16.67 -11.22 -33.07
CA ASP A 385 -15.42 -10.46 -33.14
C ASP A 385 -14.79 -10.20 -31.77
N PHE A 386 -15.38 -10.73 -30.70
CA PHE A 386 -14.93 -10.54 -29.33
C PHE A 386 -14.18 -11.77 -28.84
N HIS A 387 -12.98 -11.56 -28.30
CA HIS A 387 -12.12 -12.62 -27.80
C HIS A 387 -11.75 -12.36 -26.34
N LEU A 388 -12.00 -13.32 -25.46
CA LEU A 388 -11.65 -13.24 -24.05
C LEU A 388 -10.61 -14.32 -23.70
N VAL A 389 -9.51 -13.89 -23.09
CA VAL A 389 -8.55 -14.77 -22.41
C VAL A 389 -8.61 -14.46 -20.92
N ALA A 390 -8.96 -15.45 -20.08
CA ALA A 390 -9.23 -15.22 -18.66
C ALA A 390 -8.68 -16.32 -17.75
N THR A 391 -8.51 -15.98 -16.47
CA THR A 391 -8.10 -16.92 -15.40
C THR A 391 -9.26 -17.67 -14.76
N SER A 392 -10.51 -17.25 -15.01
CA SER A 392 -11.70 -17.79 -14.34
C SER A 392 -12.67 -18.45 -15.31
N ARG A 393 -13.21 -19.61 -14.91
CA ARG A 393 -14.29 -20.29 -15.61
C ARG A 393 -15.57 -19.46 -15.58
N ARG A 394 -15.92 -18.92 -14.41
CA ARG A 394 -17.12 -18.10 -14.21
C ARG A 394 -17.09 -16.83 -15.06
N LEU A 395 -15.94 -16.18 -15.19
CA LEU A 395 -15.79 -15.00 -16.05
C LEU A 395 -16.03 -15.35 -17.54
N ILE A 396 -15.53 -16.49 -18.02
CA ILE A 396 -15.81 -16.96 -19.40
C ILE A 396 -17.29 -17.24 -19.60
N GLN A 397 -17.93 -17.91 -18.63
CA GLN A 397 -19.36 -18.18 -18.67
C GLN A 397 -20.15 -16.87 -18.81
N ARG A 398 -19.86 -15.89 -17.95
CA ARG A 398 -20.58 -14.61 -17.93
C ARG A 398 -20.30 -13.76 -19.18
N PHE A 399 -19.10 -13.84 -19.75
CA PHE A 399 -18.79 -13.22 -21.04
C PHE A 399 -19.68 -13.75 -22.17
N ILE A 400 -19.85 -15.08 -22.26
CA ILE A 400 -20.73 -15.70 -23.27
C ILE A 400 -22.20 -15.32 -23.03
N GLU A 401 -22.65 -15.36 -21.77
CA GLU A 401 -24.02 -14.98 -21.41
C GLU A 401 -24.31 -13.50 -21.71
N ALA A 402 -23.35 -12.60 -21.45
CA ALA A 402 -23.45 -11.18 -21.75
C ALA A 402 -23.57 -10.94 -23.27
N GLY A 403 -22.73 -11.60 -24.08
CA GLY A 403 -22.81 -11.54 -25.55
C GLY A 403 -24.15 -12.04 -26.12
N GLN A 404 -24.80 -12.97 -25.41
CA GLN A 404 -26.16 -13.43 -25.71
C GLN A 404 -27.27 -12.50 -25.18
N GLY A 405 -26.92 -11.35 -24.60
CA GLY A 405 -27.84 -10.33 -24.09
C GLY A 405 -28.23 -10.47 -22.62
N THR A 406 -27.57 -11.35 -21.85
CA THR A 406 -27.91 -11.60 -20.45
C THR A 406 -26.97 -10.89 -19.49
N GLY A 407 -27.42 -9.78 -18.89
CA GLY A 407 -26.70 -9.07 -17.83
C GLY A 407 -25.38 -8.45 -18.31
N SER A 408 -25.40 -7.83 -19.48
CA SER A 408 -24.27 -7.07 -20.01
C SER A 408 -24.14 -5.70 -19.33
N LEU A 409 -22.92 -5.20 -19.24
CA LEU A 409 -22.59 -3.90 -18.68
C LEU A 409 -23.24 -2.77 -19.46
N ALA A 410 -23.33 -2.90 -20.80
CA ALA A 410 -24.01 -1.96 -21.68
C ALA A 410 -25.50 -1.72 -21.32
N ALA A 411 -26.15 -2.67 -20.66
CA ALA A 411 -27.53 -2.54 -20.21
C ALA A 411 -27.66 -2.12 -18.73
N SER A 412 -26.56 -1.96 -17.99
CA SER A 412 -26.60 -1.59 -16.58
C SER A 412 -27.01 -0.12 -16.39
N PRO A 413 -27.99 0.18 -15.52
CA PRO A 413 -28.40 1.56 -15.19
C PRO A 413 -27.24 2.46 -14.77
N GLY A 414 -26.36 1.94 -13.90
CA GLY A 414 -25.22 2.70 -13.40
C GLY A 414 -24.20 3.01 -14.49
N PHE A 415 -24.00 2.08 -15.43
CA PHE A 415 -23.08 2.28 -16.55
C PHE A 415 -23.62 3.31 -17.54
N LEU A 416 -24.91 3.22 -17.86
CA LEU A 416 -25.60 4.18 -18.73
C LEU A 416 -25.59 5.60 -18.14
N SER A 417 -25.82 5.73 -16.82
CA SER A 417 -25.74 7.02 -16.12
C SER A 417 -24.35 7.65 -16.23
N VAL A 418 -23.28 6.85 -16.03
CA VAL A 418 -21.90 7.31 -16.22
C VAL A 418 -21.62 7.68 -17.68
N ARG A 419 -22.06 6.85 -18.64
CA ARG A 419 -21.81 7.09 -20.07
C ARG A 419 -22.55 8.31 -20.61
N GLN A 420 -23.67 8.69 -20.00
CA GLN A 420 -24.34 9.94 -20.32
C GLN A 420 -23.45 11.18 -20.01
N GLN A 421 -22.64 11.11 -18.95
CA GLN A 421 -21.73 12.20 -18.56
C GLN A 421 -20.32 12.07 -19.17
N ILE A 422 -19.88 10.83 -19.42
CA ILE A 422 -18.58 10.49 -20.03
C ILE A 422 -18.82 9.65 -21.30
N PRO A 423 -19.35 10.28 -22.36
CA PRO A 423 -19.69 9.59 -23.59
C PRO A 423 -18.45 9.01 -24.30
N PRO A 424 -18.54 7.84 -24.96
CA PRO A 424 -17.40 7.19 -25.57
C PRO A 424 -16.75 8.02 -26.69
N GLU A 425 -17.48 8.97 -27.29
CA GLU A 425 -17.01 9.90 -28.31
C GLU A 425 -15.95 10.88 -27.80
N ARG A 426 -15.83 11.07 -26.48
CA ARG A 426 -14.72 11.85 -25.88
C ARG A 426 -13.35 11.30 -26.23
N GLY A 427 -13.26 10.01 -26.57
CA GLY A 427 -12.02 9.38 -26.99
C GLY A 427 -10.97 9.28 -25.87
N ASP A 428 -11.42 9.16 -24.60
CA ASP A 428 -10.53 9.02 -23.46
C ASP A 428 -9.58 7.81 -23.65
N THR A 429 -8.29 8.02 -23.33
CA THR A 429 -7.21 7.02 -23.49
C THR A 429 -7.42 5.82 -22.57
N VAL A 430 -7.90 6.07 -21.35
CA VAL A 430 -8.23 5.04 -20.36
C VAL A 430 -9.59 5.38 -19.76
N PHE A 431 -10.48 4.40 -19.69
CA PHE A 431 -11.75 4.50 -18.99
C PHE A 431 -11.88 3.34 -18.00
N VAL A 432 -12.05 3.66 -16.72
CA VAL A 432 -12.23 2.71 -15.62
C VAL A 432 -13.65 2.84 -15.12
N TYR A 433 -14.31 1.71 -14.89
CA TYR A 433 -15.63 1.64 -14.27
C TYR A 433 -15.67 0.53 -13.24
N ALA A 434 -16.15 0.87 -12.04
CA ALA A 434 -16.45 -0.07 -10.97
C ALA A 434 -17.97 -0.12 -10.77
N ALA A 435 -18.56 -1.24 -11.13
CA ALA A 435 -20.00 -1.45 -11.09
C ALA A 435 -20.51 -1.64 -9.65
N PRO A 436 -21.67 -1.10 -9.27
CA PRO A 436 -22.36 -1.47 -8.03
C PRO A 436 -22.61 -2.98 -7.92
N GLU A 437 -22.90 -3.63 -9.04
CA GLU A 437 -23.13 -5.07 -9.17
C GLU A 437 -21.87 -5.87 -8.81
N MET A 438 -20.68 -5.35 -9.15
CA MET A 438 -19.41 -5.94 -8.71
C MET A 438 -19.31 -5.92 -7.19
N PHE A 439 -19.60 -4.78 -6.56
CA PHE A 439 -19.55 -4.69 -5.09
C PHE A 439 -20.63 -5.55 -4.42
N ARG A 440 -21.81 -5.66 -5.03
CA ARG A 440 -22.87 -6.58 -4.58
C ARG A 440 -22.40 -8.03 -4.60
N GLU A 441 -21.66 -8.42 -5.65
CA GLU A 441 -21.08 -9.75 -5.73
C GLU A 441 -19.95 -9.95 -4.71
N LEU A 442 -19.03 -8.98 -4.57
CA LEU A 442 -17.94 -9.05 -3.59
C LEU A 442 -18.42 -9.12 -2.13
N THR A 443 -19.58 -8.52 -1.82
CA THR A 443 -20.21 -8.60 -0.50
C THR A 443 -21.26 -9.70 -0.38
N SER A 444 -21.42 -10.54 -1.42
CA SER A 444 -22.29 -11.71 -1.35
C SER A 444 -21.72 -12.71 -0.34
N PRO A 445 -22.58 -13.47 0.38
CA PRO A 445 -22.13 -14.37 1.43
C PRO A 445 -21.19 -15.45 0.89
N ALA A 446 -21.43 -15.98 -0.32
CA ALA A 446 -20.56 -16.98 -0.93
C ALA A 446 -19.17 -16.41 -1.27
N THR A 447 -19.14 -15.30 -2.02
CA THR A 447 -17.88 -14.69 -2.50
C THR A 447 -17.04 -14.13 -1.35
N TRP A 448 -17.68 -13.48 -0.37
CA TRP A 448 -16.98 -12.96 0.80
C TRP A 448 -16.39 -14.09 1.66
N ILE A 449 -17.13 -15.19 1.87
CA ILE A 449 -16.63 -16.34 2.63
C ILE A 449 -15.48 -17.03 1.88
N ALA A 450 -15.60 -17.22 0.55
CA ALA A 450 -14.51 -17.75 -0.27
C ALA A 450 -13.25 -16.88 -0.17
N ALA A 451 -13.39 -15.54 -0.25
CA ALA A 451 -12.29 -14.60 -0.07
C ALA A 451 -11.63 -14.77 1.32
N ARG A 452 -12.45 -14.90 2.38
CA ARG A 452 -11.96 -15.14 3.74
C ARG A 452 -11.21 -16.47 3.87
N ARG A 453 -11.71 -17.56 3.28
CA ARG A 453 -11.03 -18.87 3.28
C ARG A 453 -9.70 -18.85 2.51
N ARG A 454 -9.62 -18.09 1.40
CA ARG A 454 -8.36 -17.84 0.67
C ARG A 454 -7.35 -17.08 1.52
N VAL A 455 -7.77 -16.00 2.18
CA VAL A 455 -6.91 -15.24 3.11
C VAL A 455 -6.44 -16.15 4.24
N ARG A 456 -7.33 -16.90 4.87
CA ARG A 456 -6.97 -17.88 5.91
C ARG A 456 -5.90 -18.84 5.42
N SER A 457 -6.10 -19.45 4.24
CA SER A 457 -5.14 -20.41 3.68
C SER A 457 -3.76 -19.78 3.41
N TYR A 458 -3.75 -18.56 2.87
CA TYR A 458 -2.53 -17.78 2.68
C TYR A 458 -1.81 -17.48 4.00
N ARG A 459 -2.55 -17.11 5.05
CA ARG A 459 -1.99 -16.79 6.36
C ARG A 459 -1.52 -18.02 7.12
N GLU A 460 -2.27 -19.12 7.10
CA GLU A 460 -1.88 -20.37 7.77
C GLU A 460 -0.53 -20.88 7.26
N ALA A 461 -0.29 -20.83 5.94
CA ALA A 461 1.00 -21.19 5.35
C ALA A 461 2.17 -20.35 5.92
N LYS A 462 1.98 -19.03 6.04
CA LYS A 462 2.99 -18.12 6.62
C LYS A 462 3.22 -18.38 8.10
N LEU A 463 2.14 -18.56 8.87
CA LEU A 463 2.20 -18.83 10.29
C LEU A 463 2.89 -20.18 10.59
N LEU A 464 2.69 -21.18 9.73
CA LEU A 464 3.42 -22.46 9.83
C LEU A 464 4.93 -22.25 9.65
N THR A 465 5.35 -21.48 8.64
CA THR A 465 6.76 -21.11 8.45
C THR A 465 7.31 -20.36 9.68
N LEU A 466 6.60 -19.33 10.16
CA LEU A 466 7.03 -18.56 11.34
C LEU A 466 7.11 -19.41 12.62
N ALA A 467 6.19 -20.37 12.79
CA ALA A 467 6.23 -21.31 13.91
C ALA A 467 7.44 -22.24 13.85
N ARG A 468 7.83 -22.72 12.66
CA ARG A 468 9.06 -23.50 12.45
C ARG A 468 10.30 -22.68 12.80
N LEU A 469 10.36 -21.44 12.33
CA LEU A 469 11.46 -20.53 12.64
C LEU A 469 11.54 -20.28 14.15
N GLN A 470 10.41 -20.07 14.83
CA GLN A 470 10.36 -19.87 16.27
C GLN A 470 10.82 -21.12 17.04
N ALA A 471 10.35 -22.30 16.66
CA ALA A 471 10.76 -23.57 17.27
C ALA A 471 12.27 -23.81 17.09
N GLY A 472 12.79 -23.57 15.88
CA GLY A 472 14.21 -23.63 15.57
C GLY A 472 15.04 -22.64 16.40
N ALA A 473 14.57 -21.40 16.55
CA ALA A 473 15.22 -20.37 17.36
C ALA A 473 15.39 -20.80 18.82
N GLU A 474 14.39 -21.52 19.35
CA GLU A 474 14.37 -22.05 20.71
C GLU A 474 15.10 -23.39 20.87
N GLY A 475 15.65 -23.96 19.81
CA GLY A 475 16.33 -25.25 19.81
C GLY A 475 15.40 -26.45 19.89
N VAL A 476 14.14 -26.30 19.46
CA VAL A 476 13.16 -27.39 19.38
C VAL A 476 13.05 -27.88 17.94
N ALA A 477 13.36 -29.15 17.71
CA ALA A 477 13.16 -29.81 16.41
C ALA A 477 11.67 -30.17 16.23
N ALA A 478 10.88 -29.23 15.71
CA ALA A 478 9.48 -29.44 15.35
C ALA A 478 9.34 -29.52 13.82
N ASN A 479 9.37 -30.75 13.30
CA ASN A 479 9.42 -31.00 11.85
C ASN A 479 8.04 -31.04 11.19
N ASP A 480 6.98 -31.14 11.96
CA ASP A 480 5.61 -31.21 11.47
C ASP A 480 4.67 -30.33 12.30
N ARG A 481 3.45 -30.17 11.79
CA ARG A 481 2.40 -29.37 12.41
C ARG A 481 2.02 -29.87 13.81
N ALA A 482 2.00 -31.18 14.04
CA ALA A 482 1.61 -31.73 15.34
C ALA A 482 2.64 -31.38 16.42
N ALA A 483 3.93 -31.52 16.11
CA ALA A 483 5.02 -31.12 17.00
C ALA A 483 5.00 -29.62 17.33
N LEU A 484 4.60 -28.77 16.38
CA LEU A 484 4.46 -27.32 16.60
C LEU A 484 3.26 -26.97 17.50
N ILE A 485 2.16 -27.72 17.41
CA ILE A 485 1.01 -27.57 18.30
C ILE A 485 1.37 -28.05 19.71
N ASP A 486 1.96 -29.23 19.84
CA ASP A 486 2.38 -29.81 21.13
C ASP A 486 3.42 -28.93 21.83
N GLY A 487 4.32 -28.30 21.08
CA GLY A 487 5.27 -27.31 21.59
C GLY A 487 4.67 -25.94 21.93
N GLY A 488 3.39 -25.72 21.64
CA GLY A 488 2.68 -24.48 21.91
C GLY A 488 3.01 -23.33 20.95
N TYR A 489 3.72 -23.58 19.85
CA TYR A 489 4.04 -22.59 18.81
C TYR A 489 2.81 -22.25 17.96
N LEU A 490 1.95 -23.25 17.72
CA LEU A 490 0.64 -23.10 17.11
C LEU A 490 -0.45 -23.49 18.12
N PRO A 491 -1.67 -22.92 18.04
CA PRO A 491 -2.76 -23.31 18.92
C PRO A 491 -3.31 -24.70 18.55
N ALA A 492 -4.01 -25.33 19.50
CA ALA A 492 -4.73 -26.57 19.24
C ALA A 492 -5.73 -26.38 18.08
N GLY A 493 -5.82 -27.37 17.18
CA GLY A 493 -6.70 -27.31 16.01
C GLY A 493 -6.19 -26.43 14.86
N PHE A 494 -4.97 -25.87 14.94
CA PHE A 494 -4.43 -25.06 13.84
C PHE A 494 -4.38 -25.85 12.52
N GLY A 495 -4.87 -25.24 11.44
CA GLY A 495 -4.99 -25.87 10.13
C GLY A 495 -6.02 -27.00 10.05
N ALA A 496 -6.89 -27.16 11.07
CA ALA A 496 -8.11 -27.93 10.93
C ALA A 496 -9.08 -27.16 10.04
N ARG A 497 -9.57 -27.81 9.00
CA ARG A 497 -10.45 -27.22 8.00
C ARG A 497 -11.71 -28.06 7.84
N PHE A 498 -12.79 -27.40 7.47
CA PHE A 498 -14.13 -27.96 7.36
C PHE A 498 -14.64 -27.98 5.91
N ASP A 499 -13.85 -27.43 4.98
CA ASP A 499 -14.13 -27.33 3.55
C ASP A 499 -13.38 -28.43 2.75
N ASP A 500 -13.00 -29.52 3.42
CA ASP A 500 -12.20 -30.63 2.89
C ASP A 500 -10.85 -30.24 2.25
N THR A 501 -10.40 -29.01 2.48
CA THR A 501 -9.08 -28.56 2.06
C THR A 501 -8.02 -28.85 3.11
N ALA A 502 -6.76 -28.93 2.70
CA ALA A 502 -5.63 -29.07 3.59
C ALA A 502 -4.44 -28.27 3.07
N LEU A 503 -3.57 -27.85 3.99
CA LEU A 503 -2.24 -27.40 3.60
C LEU A 503 -1.38 -28.61 3.21
N VAL A 504 -0.83 -28.56 2.00
CA VAL A 504 0.05 -29.59 1.45
C VAL A 504 1.42 -28.98 1.22
N GLU A 505 2.45 -29.69 1.67
CA GLU A 505 3.84 -29.29 1.47
C GLU A 505 4.43 -30.05 0.28
N ASN A 506 5.04 -29.30 -0.63
CA ASN A 506 5.78 -29.83 -1.77
C ASN A 506 7.11 -29.07 -1.95
N ALA A 507 7.89 -29.44 -2.96
CA ALA A 507 9.17 -28.79 -3.24
C ALA A 507 9.05 -27.30 -3.59
N ALA A 508 7.88 -26.84 -4.04
CA ALA A 508 7.60 -25.44 -4.36
C ALA A 508 7.07 -24.63 -3.15
N GLY A 509 6.79 -25.26 -2.02
CA GLY A 509 6.36 -24.63 -0.78
C GLY A 509 5.09 -25.23 -0.19
N ILE A 510 4.35 -24.41 0.56
CA ILE A 510 3.07 -24.77 1.17
C ILE A 510 1.95 -24.30 0.25
N ALA A 511 1.12 -25.23 -0.22
CA ALA A 511 -0.04 -24.99 -1.07
C ALA A 511 -1.34 -25.43 -0.38
N ASP A 512 -2.47 -24.95 -0.90
CA ASP A 512 -3.80 -25.45 -0.55
C ASP A 512 -4.17 -26.59 -1.50
N SER A 513 -4.63 -27.73 -0.96
CA SER A 513 -4.93 -28.95 -1.73
C SER A 513 -5.99 -28.77 -2.82
N VAL A 514 -6.85 -27.76 -2.70
CA VAL A 514 -7.92 -27.47 -3.67
C VAL A 514 -7.65 -26.14 -4.38
N ARG A 515 -7.24 -25.09 -3.66
CA ARG A 515 -7.08 -23.76 -4.24
C ARG A 515 -5.77 -23.61 -5.02
N GLY A 516 -4.75 -24.41 -4.72
CA GLY A 516 -3.43 -24.36 -5.39
C GLY A 516 -2.40 -23.53 -4.62
N THR A 517 -1.42 -22.97 -5.34
CA THR A 517 -0.28 -22.26 -4.76
C THR A 517 -0.65 -20.81 -4.42
N PRO A 518 -0.20 -20.26 -3.26
CA PRO A 518 -0.30 -18.83 -2.97
C PRO A 518 0.11 -17.93 -4.14
N GLY A 519 -0.70 -16.91 -4.43
CA GLY A 519 -0.51 -16.03 -5.59
C GLY A 519 -1.12 -16.54 -6.90
N TYR A 520 -1.48 -17.82 -6.96
CA TYR A 520 -2.11 -18.49 -8.10
C TYR A 520 -3.40 -19.22 -7.70
N TYR A 521 -4.01 -18.87 -6.57
CA TYR A 521 -5.18 -19.56 -6.07
C TYR A 521 -6.33 -19.56 -7.09
N LEU A 522 -7.21 -20.56 -6.96
CA LEU A 522 -8.51 -20.55 -7.61
C LEU A 522 -9.23 -19.21 -7.33
N PRO A 523 -9.73 -18.50 -8.35
CA PRO A 523 -10.49 -17.28 -8.15
C PRO A 523 -11.72 -17.52 -7.26
N THR A 524 -12.13 -16.50 -6.50
CA THR A 524 -13.28 -16.64 -5.56
C THR A 524 -14.57 -16.99 -6.29
N SER A 525 -14.74 -16.47 -7.50
CA SER A 525 -15.92 -16.73 -8.35
C SER A 525 -15.98 -18.14 -8.92
N ASP A 526 -14.88 -18.91 -8.85
CA ASP A 526 -14.80 -20.31 -9.26
C ASP A 526 -14.89 -21.28 -8.06
N GLU A 527 -14.89 -20.78 -6.82
CA GLU A 527 -15.04 -21.60 -5.61
C GLU A 527 -16.52 -21.75 -5.23
N GLU A 528 -17.02 -22.99 -5.16
CA GLU A 528 -18.40 -23.26 -4.79
C GLU A 528 -18.57 -23.35 -3.27
N VAL A 529 -19.22 -22.36 -2.66
CA VAL A 529 -19.50 -22.33 -1.22
C VAL A 529 -20.98 -22.61 -0.98
N THR A 530 -21.32 -23.85 -0.62
CA THR A 530 -22.71 -24.28 -0.39
C THR A 530 -23.09 -24.35 1.09
N ALA A 531 -22.11 -24.59 1.96
CA ALA A 531 -22.29 -24.67 3.41
C ALA A 531 -21.18 -23.90 4.16
N VAL A 532 -21.52 -23.43 5.34
CA VAL A 532 -20.66 -22.57 6.17
C VAL A 532 -20.68 -23.01 7.62
N THR A 533 -19.63 -22.64 8.36
CA THR A 533 -19.62 -22.82 9.81
C THR A 533 -20.44 -21.74 10.53
N ALA A 534 -20.79 -22.01 11.79
CA ALA A 534 -21.41 -21.02 12.66
C ALA A 534 -20.58 -19.72 12.80
N ALA A 535 -19.24 -19.87 12.84
CA ALA A 535 -18.32 -18.75 12.96
C ALA A 535 -18.29 -17.90 11.68
N GLU A 536 -18.25 -18.53 10.51
CA GLU A 536 -18.34 -17.84 9.22
C GLU A 536 -19.67 -17.10 9.07
N ALA A 537 -20.79 -17.74 9.42
CA ALA A 537 -22.10 -17.11 9.37
C ALA A 537 -22.24 -15.92 10.32
N ALA A 538 -21.63 -15.99 11.51
CA ALA A 538 -21.57 -14.87 12.45
C ALA A 538 -20.65 -13.74 11.95
N ALA A 539 -19.49 -14.09 11.41
CA ALA A 539 -18.53 -13.13 10.86
C ALA A 539 -19.12 -12.35 9.68
N TYR A 540 -19.78 -13.04 8.74
CA TYR A 540 -20.46 -12.40 7.61
C TYR A 540 -21.57 -11.44 8.08
N ARG A 541 -22.42 -11.85 9.02
CA ARG A 541 -23.47 -10.96 9.57
C ARG A 541 -22.88 -9.73 10.23
N SER A 542 -21.75 -9.87 10.94
CA SER A 542 -21.03 -8.76 11.55
C SER A 542 -20.45 -7.82 10.49
N PHE A 543 -19.84 -8.36 9.44
CA PHE A 543 -19.35 -7.59 8.30
C PHE A 543 -20.48 -6.83 7.60
N ALA A 544 -21.59 -7.51 7.27
CA ALA A 544 -22.74 -6.91 6.60
C ALA A 544 -23.37 -5.76 7.41
N GLU A 545 -23.44 -5.89 8.73
CA GLU A 545 -23.88 -4.81 9.61
C GLU A 545 -22.90 -3.62 9.58
N ARG A 546 -21.59 -3.87 9.74
CA ARG A 546 -20.59 -2.80 9.66
C ARG A 546 -20.60 -2.11 8.31
N PHE A 547 -20.66 -2.85 7.21
CA PHE A 547 -20.67 -2.30 5.86
C PHE A 547 -21.90 -1.39 5.65
N ARG A 548 -23.08 -1.80 6.12
CA ARG A 548 -24.29 -0.95 6.07
C ARG A 548 -24.17 0.31 6.94
N GLN A 549 -23.48 0.22 8.07
CA GLN A 549 -23.27 1.35 8.97
C GLN A 549 -22.26 2.35 8.40
N GLU A 550 -21.12 1.86 7.92
CA GLU A 550 -19.97 2.64 7.44
C GLU A 550 -20.16 3.16 6.00
N CYS A 551 -20.66 2.33 5.08
CA CYS A 551 -20.76 2.65 3.64
C CYS A 551 -22.21 2.80 3.16
N GLY A 552 -23.14 2.03 3.71
CA GLY A 552 -24.51 1.95 3.19
C GLY A 552 -24.55 1.13 1.91
N GLN A 553 -24.43 1.80 0.75
CA GLN A 553 -24.32 1.23 -0.59
C GLN A 553 -23.27 2.01 -1.37
N LEU A 554 -22.65 1.38 -2.38
CA LEU A 554 -21.66 2.03 -3.24
C LEU A 554 -22.30 2.52 -4.54
N PRO A 555 -21.96 3.74 -4.99
CA PRO A 555 -22.42 4.25 -6.27
C PRO A 555 -21.62 3.62 -7.42
N PRO A 556 -22.11 3.77 -8.68
CA PRO A 556 -21.27 3.62 -9.85
C PRO A 556 -20.09 4.57 -9.76
N ILE A 557 -18.88 4.08 -9.97
CA ILE A 557 -17.65 4.90 -9.94
C ILE A 557 -16.93 4.75 -11.27
N ALA A 558 -16.54 5.87 -11.86
CA ALA A 558 -15.80 5.94 -13.10
C ALA A 558 -14.58 6.85 -12.99
N ALA A 559 -13.53 6.49 -13.73
CA ALA A 559 -12.37 7.33 -13.96
C ALA A 559 -12.08 7.38 -15.46
N ALA A 560 -11.85 8.56 -16.03
CA ALA A 560 -11.46 8.73 -17.42
C ALA A 560 -10.16 9.53 -17.50
N VAL A 561 -9.24 9.09 -18.37
CA VAL A 561 -7.97 9.77 -18.61
C VAL A 561 -7.85 10.08 -20.09
N SER A 562 -7.77 11.36 -20.44
CA SER A 562 -7.39 11.83 -21.78
C SER A 562 -6.01 12.47 -21.75
N ARG A 563 -5.39 12.61 -22.92
CA ARG A 563 -4.04 13.16 -23.07
C ARG A 563 -4.00 14.14 -24.24
N GLU A 564 -3.30 15.25 -24.04
CA GLU A 564 -3.15 16.32 -25.03
C GLU A 564 -1.66 16.65 -25.19
N PRO A 565 -1.09 16.64 -26.41
CA PRO A 565 0.30 17.03 -26.64
C PRO A 565 0.56 18.50 -26.28
N ARG A 566 1.71 18.79 -25.66
CA ARG A 566 2.10 20.16 -25.28
C ARG A 566 3.10 20.77 -26.26
N GLY A 567 2.60 21.60 -27.19
CA GLY A 567 3.39 22.53 -28.01
C GLY A 567 4.68 21.97 -28.65
N GLU A 568 5.64 22.87 -28.96
CA GLU A 568 6.96 22.49 -29.50
C GLU A 568 7.94 21.99 -28.43
N ALA A 569 7.73 22.34 -27.16
CA ALA A 569 8.59 21.95 -26.04
C ALA A 569 8.50 20.45 -25.70
N GLY A 570 7.49 19.75 -26.23
CA GLY A 570 7.21 18.35 -25.94
C GLY A 570 6.46 18.16 -24.62
N GLY A 571 6.10 16.91 -24.32
CA GLY A 571 5.30 16.55 -23.14
C GLY A 571 3.81 16.33 -23.45
N GLU A 572 3.07 15.90 -22.44
CA GLU A 572 1.63 15.63 -22.50
C GLU A 572 0.94 16.22 -21.26
N THR A 573 -0.23 16.82 -21.45
CA THR A 573 -1.15 17.15 -20.36
C THR A 573 -2.13 15.99 -20.22
N LEU A 574 -2.15 15.34 -19.05
CA LEU A 574 -3.13 14.32 -18.71
C LEU A 574 -4.34 14.98 -18.05
N ARG A 575 -5.54 14.76 -18.58
CA ARG A 575 -6.78 15.15 -17.93
C ARG A 575 -7.44 13.93 -17.32
N VAL A 576 -7.63 13.96 -16.01
CA VAL A 576 -8.27 12.90 -15.23
C VAL A 576 -9.64 13.40 -14.76
N THR A 577 -10.69 12.66 -15.09
CA THR A 577 -12.05 12.87 -14.55
C THR A 577 -12.39 11.69 -13.66
N LEU A 578 -12.74 11.93 -12.40
CA LEU A 578 -13.36 10.95 -11.50
C LEU A 578 -14.82 11.33 -11.32
N LEU A 579 -15.71 10.35 -11.43
CA LEU A 579 -17.14 10.53 -11.29
C LEU A 579 -17.73 9.40 -10.44
N ALA A 580 -18.55 9.73 -9.46
CA ALA A 580 -19.39 8.77 -8.74
C ALA A 580 -20.82 9.26 -8.73
N THR A 581 -21.72 8.55 -9.41
CA THR A 581 -23.12 8.98 -9.62
C THR A 581 -23.99 7.80 -10.07
N PRO A 582 -25.28 7.73 -9.66
CA PRO A 582 -25.93 8.58 -8.65
C PRO A 582 -25.49 8.20 -7.23
N LEU A 583 -25.55 9.15 -6.29
CA LEU A 583 -25.22 8.95 -4.88
C LEU A 583 -26.43 8.61 -3.98
N ASP A 584 -27.58 8.31 -4.58
CA ASP A 584 -28.79 7.93 -3.86
C ASP A 584 -28.51 6.87 -2.80
N ARG A 585 -28.75 7.22 -1.52
CA ARG A 585 -28.58 6.33 -0.35
C ARG A 585 -27.14 5.86 -0.08
N VAL A 586 -26.14 6.50 -0.69
CA VAL A 586 -24.72 6.34 -0.34
C VAL A 586 -24.44 7.10 0.95
N LYS A 587 -23.71 6.50 1.90
CA LYS A 587 -23.21 7.23 3.07
C LYS A 587 -21.81 7.75 2.78
N LEU A 588 -21.70 9.05 2.56
CA LEU A 588 -20.42 9.71 2.31
C LEU A 588 -19.56 9.90 3.57
N GLY A 589 -20.11 9.57 4.74
CA GLY A 589 -19.43 9.68 6.02
C GLY A 589 -19.32 11.12 6.52
N LYS A 590 -18.89 11.28 7.78
CA LYS A 590 -18.90 12.57 8.49
C LYS A 590 -17.94 13.63 7.95
N ALA A 591 -17.02 13.25 7.06
CA ALA A 591 -16.08 14.19 6.46
C ALA A 591 -16.76 15.10 5.43
N VAL A 592 -17.77 14.59 4.71
CA VAL A 592 -18.54 15.37 3.74
C VAL A 592 -19.52 16.33 4.43
N ASP A 593 -20.00 16.00 5.64
CA ASP A 593 -20.83 16.88 6.46
C ASP A 593 -20.17 18.25 6.78
N ILE A 594 -18.85 18.38 6.58
CA ILE A 594 -18.10 19.62 6.83
C ILE A 594 -18.00 20.46 5.55
N ILE A 595 -18.14 19.85 4.37
CA ILE A 595 -18.02 20.52 3.06
C ILE A 595 -19.30 21.31 2.79
N GLY A 596 -19.19 22.59 2.44
CA GLY A 596 -20.34 23.45 2.12
C GLY A 596 -20.74 23.39 0.65
N GLU A 597 -21.80 24.10 0.22
CA GLU A 597 -22.32 24.03 -1.16
C GLU A 597 -21.31 24.49 -2.23
N PRO A 598 -21.38 23.98 -3.48
CA PRO A 598 -20.55 24.47 -4.57
C PRO A 598 -20.59 25.99 -4.73
N SER A 599 -19.41 26.59 -4.78
CA SER A 599 -19.24 28.03 -4.93
C SER A 599 -18.92 28.39 -6.37
N ASN A 600 -19.56 29.45 -6.86
CA ASN A 600 -19.29 30.06 -8.16
C ASN A 600 -18.15 31.10 -8.08
N GLN A 601 -17.56 31.27 -6.90
CA GLN A 601 -16.45 32.15 -6.64
C GLN A 601 -15.33 31.39 -5.94
N ARG A 602 -14.10 31.81 -6.22
CA ARG A 602 -12.90 31.34 -5.52
C ARG A 602 -11.96 32.51 -5.25
N ILE A 603 -10.95 32.31 -4.42
CA ILE A 603 -9.85 33.26 -4.29
C ILE A 603 -9.00 33.20 -5.56
N ALA A 604 -8.77 34.38 -6.16
CA ALA A 604 -7.89 34.54 -7.30
C ALA A 604 -6.48 34.10 -6.90
N TRP A 605 -5.87 33.26 -7.73
CA TRP A 605 -4.50 32.82 -7.48
C TRP A 605 -3.55 34.01 -7.64
N LEU A 606 -2.61 34.14 -6.71
CA LEU A 606 -1.63 35.22 -6.78
C LEU A 606 -0.45 34.83 -7.66
N ASP A 607 0.13 35.82 -8.34
CA ASP A 607 1.39 35.65 -9.03
C ASP A 607 2.51 35.30 -8.02
N GLY A 608 3.30 34.29 -8.34
CA GLY A 608 4.38 33.79 -7.47
C GLY A 608 3.96 32.70 -6.47
N ASP A 609 2.68 32.34 -6.40
CA ASP A 609 2.24 31.15 -5.66
C ASP A 609 2.61 29.87 -6.42
N LEU A 610 3.23 28.92 -5.72
CA LEU A 610 3.60 27.61 -6.23
C LEU A 610 2.59 26.53 -5.87
N ILE A 611 1.93 26.63 -4.71
CA ILE A 611 0.87 25.70 -4.30
C ILE A 611 -0.29 26.52 -3.76
N ASN A 612 -1.49 26.30 -4.29
CA ASN A 612 -2.74 26.85 -3.77
C ASN A 612 -3.74 25.72 -3.49
N VAL A 613 -4.37 25.77 -2.33
CA VAL A 613 -5.45 24.86 -1.94
C VAL A 613 -6.60 25.71 -1.42
N GLU A 614 -7.82 25.44 -1.89
CA GLU A 614 -9.03 26.10 -1.40
C GLU A 614 -10.13 25.07 -1.19
N VAL A 615 -10.87 25.18 -0.08
CA VAL A 615 -11.99 24.29 0.26
C VAL A 615 -13.14 25.09 0.86
N VAL A 616 -14.36 24.81 0.41
CA VAL A 616 -15.61 25.36 0.91
C VAL A 616 -16.14 24.50 2.06
N LEU A 617 -16.46 25.13 3.19
CA LEU A 617 -16.84 24.48 4.45
C LEU A 617 -18.12 25.12 5.01
N ASP A 618 -19.07 24.33 5.54
CA ASP A 618 -20.33 24.84 6.10
C ASP A 618 -20.34 24.94 7.64
N SER A 619 -19.59 24.07 8.34
CA SER A 619 -19.58 24.03 9.80
C SER A 619 -18.19 23.73 10.38
N LEU A 620 -17.99 24.07 11.65
CA LEU A 620 -16.81 23.65 12.41
C LEU A 620 -16.94 22.18 12.84
N LEU A 621 -15.78 21.57 13.11
CA LEU A 621 -15.64 20.27 13.79
C LEU A 621 -16.71 20.12 14.91
N PRO A 622 -17.25 18.90 15.14
CA PRO A 622 -18.44 18.63 15.98
C PRO A 622 -18.38 19.04 17.47
N PHE A 623 -17.31 19.73 17.89
CA PHE A 623 -17.03 20.14 19.27
C PHE A 623 -17.01 21.66 19.48
N ALA A 624 -17.11 22.47 18.41
CA ALA A 624 -17.19 23.93 18.51
C ALA A 624 -18.64 24.38 18.28
N GLY A 625 -19.24 25.11 19.24
CA GLY A 625 -20.59 25.67 19.10
C GLY A 625 -20.72 26.65 17.92
N PRO A 626 -21.95 27.00 17.50
CA PRO A 626 -22.15 27.75 16.25
C PRO A 626 -21.66 29.20 16.37
N PRO A 627 -21.18 29.78 15.24
CA PRO A 627 -22.12 30.37 14.28
C PRO A 627 -22.15 29.63 12.93
N SER A 628 -23.36 29.42 12.45
CA SER A 628 -23.76 28.83 11.17
C SER A 628 -23.35 29.66 9.95
N GLY A 629 -22.74 29.02 8.96
CA GLY A 629 -22.73 29.47 7.56
C GLY A 629 -21.41 29.23 6.82
N GLN A 630 -21.57 28.88 5.54
CA GLN A 630 -20.51 28.60 4.58
C GLN A 630 -19.35 29.61 4.55
N HIS A 631 -18.13 29.10 4.52
CA HIS A 631 -16.89 29.84 4.33
C HIS A 631 -15.88 29.03 3.53
N GLN A 632 -15.00 29.69 2.80
CA GLN A 632 -13.85 29.12 2.14
C GLN A 632 -12.64 29.19 3.07
N LEU A 633 -11.87 28.11 3.14
CA LEU A 633 -10.53 28.06 3.70
C LEU A 633 -9.55 27.93 2.54
N PHE A 634 -8.55 28.81 2.47
CA PHE A 634 -7.51 28.77 1.46
C PHE A 634 -6.11 28.75 2.06
N ILE A 635 -5.17 28.14 1.35
CA ILE A 635 -3.75 28.04 1.70
C ILE A 635 -2.96 28.38 0.43
N GLY A 636 -1.96 29.24 0.56
CA GLY A 636 -1.00 29.54 -0.50
C GLY A 636 0.44 29.36 -0.02
N VAL A 637 1.27 28.82 -0.89
CA VAL A 637 2.70 28.57 -0.66
C VAL A 637 3.46 29.24 -1.79
N ARG A 638 4.28 30.22 -1.47
CA ARG A 638 5.20 30.88 -2.43
C ARG A 638 6.57 30.23 -2.39
N ASP A 639 7.43 30.61 -3.32
CA ASP A 639 8.80 30.12 -3.34
C ASP A 639 9.61 30.64 -2.14
N PHE A 640 10.17 29.73 -1.35
CA PHE A 640 11.01 30.05 -0.19
C PHE A 640 12.02 28.95 0.12
N SER A 641 13.17 29.36 0.64
CA SER A 641 14.09 28.46 1.32
C SER A 641 13.77 28.38 2.81
N ALA A 642 13.61 27.16 3.34
CA ALA A 642 13.57 26.92 4.78
C ALA A 642 14.44 25.73 5.16
N GLU A 643 15.23 25.90 6.22
CA GLU A 643 15.96 24.82 6.84
C GLU A 643 15.02 24.08 7.81
N LEU A 644 14.38 23.01 7.34
CA LEU A 644 13.83 22.03 8.27
C LEU A 644 14.99 21.34 9.01
N GLU A 645 14.90 21.28 10.33
CA GLU A 645 15.87 20.53 11.12
C GLU A 645 15.61 19.02 10.93
N LEU A 646 16.46 18.36 10.15
CA LEU A 646 16.53 16.90 10.11
C LEU A 646 17.42 16.42 11.28
N ALA A 647 16.83 16.33 12.46
CA ALA A 647 17.53 15.86 13.65
C ALA A 647 17.23 14.38 13.90
N ARG A 648 18.27 13.53 13.86
CA ARG A 648 18.17 12.09 14.14
C ARG A 648 17.17 11.35 13.25
N GLY A 649 17.13 11.74 11.98
CA GLY A 649 16.25 11.14 10.98
C GLY A 649 14.78 11.51 11.08
N ARG A 650 14.39 12.51 11.89
CA ARG A 650 13.02 13.05 11.87
C ARG A 650 13.05 14.52 11.46
N LEU A 651 12.10 14.91 10.62
CA LEU A 651 11.89 16.30 10.25
C LEU A 651 11.12 17.01 11.36
N GLY A 652 11.71 18.07 11.90
CA GLY A 652 11.05 19.02 12.79
C GLY A 652 10.69 20.30 12.06
N LEU A 653 9.61 20.97 12.49
CA LEU A 653 9.41 22.37 12.12
C LEU A 653 10.57 23.20 12.68
N PRO A 654 10.97 24.29 11.98
CA PRO A 654 11.98 25.20 12.51
C PRO A 654 11.54 25.77 13.85
N LEU A 655 12.52 26.21 14.65
CA LEU A 655 12.26 27.02 15.84
C LEU A 655 11.37 28.23 15.45
N PRO A 656 10.46 28.69 16.32
CA PRO A 656 9.52 29.77 15.99
C PRO A 656 10.17 31.01 15.37
N GLU A 657 11.38 31.36 15.81
CA GLU A 657 12.19 32.47 15.27
C GLU A 657 12.61 32.29 13.81
N ASN A 658 12.76 31.04 13.33
CA ASN A 658 13.14 30.73 11.94
C ASN A 658 11.93 30.48 11.04
N ARG A 659 10.69 30.50 11.57
CA ARG A 659 9.47 30.28 10.77
C ARG A 659 9.08 31.48 9.92
N GLN A 660 9.59 32.67 10.22
CA GLN A 660 9.31 33.89 9.46
C GLN A 660 9.80 33.82 8.00
N GLY A 661 10.80 32.98 7.72
CA GLY A 661 11.28 32.72 6.35
C GLY A 661 10.33 31.85 5.52
N MET A 662 9.37 31.15 6.15
CA MET A 662 8.39 30.35 5.42
C MET A 662 7.35 31.27 4.77
N LYS A 663 7.34 31.31 3.44
CA LYS A 663 6.34 32.07 2.67
C LYS A 663 5.06 31.26 2.46
N VAL A 664 4.44 30.87 3.57
CA VAL A 664 3.15 30.16 3.61
C VAL A 664 2.11 31.08 4.22
N TYR A 665 0.96 31.21 3.57
CA TYR A 665 -0.20 31.90 4.12
C TYR A 665 -1.43 31.01 4.09
N TRP A 666 -2.35 31.27 5.00
CA TRP A 666 -3.66 30.62 5.07
C TRP A 666 -4.70 31.67 5.35
N GLY A 667 -5.92 31.49 4.86
CA GLY A 667 -6.96 32.49 5.03
C GLY A 667 -8.36 31.91 4.93
N SER A 668 -9.34 32.75 5.22
CA SER A 668 -10.74 32.39 5.08
C SER A 668 -11.59 33.56 4.60
N TRP A 669 -12.68 33.24 3.90
CA TRP A 669 -13.60 34.20 3.29
C TRP A 669 -15.02 33.60 3.18
N PRO A 670 -16.11 34.36 3.28
CA PRO A 670 -16.21 35.75 3.77
C PRO A 670 -16.19 35.83 5.31
N ARG A 671 -15.92 34.71 5.98
CA ARG A 671 -15.97 34.58 7.44
C ARG A 671 -14.71 33.93 7.95
N ALA A 672 -14.39 34.22 9.21
CA ALA A 672 -13.24 33.67 9.91
C ALA A 672 -13.24 32.13 10.03
N GLY A 673 -14.41 31.51 10.19
CA GLY A 673 -14.56 30.05 10.24
C GLY A 673 -13.56 29.36 11.19
N LEU A 674 -12.86 28.34 10.68
CA LEU A 674 -11.83 27.58 11.42
C LEU A 674 -10.66 28.44 11.92
N LEU A 675 -10.37 29.60 11.30
CA LEU A 675 -9.28 30.46 11.76
C LEU A 675 -9.55 31.05 13.14
N GLY A 676 -10.82 31.21 13.54
CA GLY A 676 -11.18 31.63 14.89
C GLY A 676 -10.74 30.66 15.99
N LEU A 677 -10.47 29.39 15.65
CA LEU A 677 -9.93 28.41 16.61
C LEU A 677 -8.42 28.58 16.84
N LEU A 678 -7.72 29.27 15.95
CA LEU A 678 -6.27 29.41 16.01
C LEU A 678 -5.84 30.51 16.99
N GLY A 679 -6.71 31.44 17.35
CA GLY A 679 -6.41 32.51 18.30
C GLY A 679 -7.35 33.70 18.15
N GLU A 680 -7.01 34.79 18.83
CA GLU A 680 -7.72 36.06 18.66
C GLU A 680 -7.49 36.63 17.25
N LEU A 681 -8.59 37.04 16.62
CA LEU A 681 -8.59 37.64 15.28
C LEU A 681 -8.68 39.16 15.36
N PRO A 682 -8.04 39.89 14.41
CA PRO A 682 -8.06 41.34 14.40
C PRO A 682 -9.48 41.89 14.21
N ALA A 683 -9.81 42.91 15.00
CA ALA A 683 -11.14 43.52 15.02
C ALA A 683 -11.38 44.50 13.84
N ALA A 684 -10.32 45.14 13.35
CA ALA A 684 -10.36 46.17 12.32
C ALA A 684 -9.48 45.82 11.11
N ASP A 685 -9.84 46.34 9.95
CA ASP A 685 -9.09 46.14 8.71
C ASP A 685 -7.68 46.73 8.78
N GLY A 686 -6.73 46.00 8.20
CA GLY A 686 -5.31 46.37 8.18
C GLY A 686 -4.59 46.22 9.53
N GLN A 687 -5.30 45.88 10.61
CA GLN A 687 -4.67 45.59 11.90
C GLN A 687 -4.02 44.20 11.86
N GLN A 688 -2.71 44.14 12.09
CA GLN A 688 -1.99 42.89 12.33
C GLN A 688 -2.03 42.53 13.81
N GLN A 689 -2.42 41.30 14.11
CA GLN A 689 -2.39 40.73 15.45
C GLN A 689 -1.45 39.53 15.47
N VAL A 690 -0.59 39.45 16.49
CA VAL A 690 0.32 38.32 16.68
C VAL A 690 -0.21 37.44 17.81
N ASP A 691 -0.39 36.15 17.55
CA ASP A 691 -0.85 35.21 18.56
C ASP A 691 0.29 34.60 19.39
N ALA A 692 -0.08 33.81 20.41
CA ALA A 692 0.88 33.15 21.31
C ALA A 692 1.81 32.13 20.61
N ALA A 693 1.49 31.71 19.38
CA ALA A 693 2.31 30.81 18.58
C ALA A 693 3.24 31.57 17.60
N GLY A 694 3.25 32.91 17.66
CA GLY A 694 4.05 33.77 16.79
C GLY A 694 3.49 33.92 15.37
N ARG A 695 2.21 33.60 15.15
CA ARG A 695 1.55 33.77 13.85
C ARG A 695 0.97 35.17 13.77
N VAL A 696 1.12 35.80 12.61
CA VAL A 696 0.51 37.11 12.31
C VAL A 696 -0.79 36.87 11.56
N VAL A 697 -1.87 37.45 12.06
CA VAL A 697 -3.19 37.43 11.41
C VAL A 697 -3.63 38.85 11.12
N ALA A 698 -4.15 39.09 9.92
CA ALA A 698 -4.71 40.35 9.47
C ALA A 698 -6.11 40.14 8.86
N ARG A 699 -6.87 41.23 8.79
CA ARG A 699 -8.20 41.27 8.16
C ARG A 699 -8.25 42.39 7.12
N ARG A 700 -8.98 42.16 6.03
CA ARG A 700 -9.44 43.21 5.10
C ARG A 700 -10.84 42.85 4.60
N ASP A 701 -11.81 43.73 4.86
CA ASP A 701 -13.23 43.48 4.56
C ASP A 701 -13.71 42.17 5.22
N ASP A 702 -14.01 41.17 4.40
CA ASP A 702 -14.45 39.82 4.78
C ASP A 702 -13.35 38.76 4.64
N LEU A 703 -12.12 39.17 4.28
CA LEU A 703 -10.94 38.31 4.18
C LEU A 703 -10.16 38.29 5.49
N PHE A 704 -9.87 37.10 5.98
CA PHE A 704 -8.97 36.86 7.11
C PHE A 704 -7.74 36.11 6.61
N VAL A 705 -6.54 36.58 6.92
CA VAL A 705 -5.29 35.99 6.41
C VAL A 705 -4.27 35.87 7.53
N GLY A 706 -3.65 34.71 7.65
CA GLY A 706 -2.59 34.40 8.60
C GLY A 706 -1.33 33.90 7.91
N SER A 707 -0.18 34.20 8.50
CA SER A 707 1.13 33.66 8.12
C SER A 707 2.08 33.64 9.32
N PHE A 708 3.22 32.96 9.18
CA PHE A 708 4.36 33.16 10.08
C PHE A 708 5.17 34.42 9.73
N SER A 709 4.97 35.01 8.54
CA SER A 709 5.67 36.22 8.07
C SER A 709 4.73 37.45 8.10
N PRO A 710 4.99 38.45 8.97
CA PRO A 710 4.25 39.71 8.95
C PRO A 710 4.38 40.47 7.62
N GLU A 711 5.53 40.35 6.95
CA GLU A 711 5.84 40.95 5.65
C GLU A 711 4.97 40.34 4.55
N LEU A 712 4.89 39.00 4.51
CA LEU A 712 4.05 38.30 3.53
C LEU A 712 2.59 38.73 3.65
N VAL A 713 2.05 38.83 4.87
CA VAL A 713 0.67 39.28 5.09
C VAL A 713 0.47 40.71 4.56
N ARG A 714 1.44 41.61 4.77
CA ARG A 714 1.41 42.99 4.25
C ARG A 714 1.42 43.03 2.72
N GLU A 715 2.15 42.12 2.10
CA GLU A 715 2.31 42.00 0.65
C GLU A 715 1.05 41.43 -0.03
N ILE A 716 0.52 40.31 0.46
CA ILE A 716 -0.55 39.58 -0.22
C ILE A 716 -1.95 40.10 0.09
N LEU A 717 -2.17 40.65 1.29
CA LEU A 717 -3.51 41.07 1.72
C LEU A 717 -4.15 42.08 0.77
N PRO A 718 -3.42 43.07 0.20
CA PRO A 718 -3.94 43.96 -0.84
C PRO A 718 -4.29 43.27 -2.17
N GLU A 719 -3.60 42.20 -2.55
CA GLU A 719 -3.72 41.55 -3.86
C GLU A 719 -4.81 40.46 -3.90
N LEU A 720 -5.09 39.82 -2.76
CA LEU A 720 -6.11 38.78 -2.66
C LEU A 720 -7.46 39.31 -3.15
N THR A 721 -8.07 38.69 -4.14
CA THR A 721 -9.39 39.05 -4.66
C THR A 721 -10.21 37.79 -4.88
N THR A 722 -11.53 37.93 -5.03
CA THR A 722 -12.37 36.83 -5.48
C THR A 722 -12.57 36.92 -6.98
N GLU A 723 -12.57 35.76 -7.65
CA GLU A 723 -12.90 35.65 -9.07
C GLU A 723 -14.06 34.65 -9.27
N ALA A 724 -14.78 34.82 -10.38
CA ALA A 724 -15.84 33.90 -10.77
C ALA A 724 -15.25 32.66 -11.45
N VAL A 725 -15.77 31.48 -11.13
CA VAL A 725 -15.41 30.22 -11.81
C VAL A 725 -16.48 29.84 -12.82
N GLU A 726 -16.07 29.30 -13.97
CA GLU A 726 -17.01 28.80 -14.98
C GLU A 726 -17.80 27.58 -14.49
N GLN A 727 -17.13 26.69 -13.75
CA GLN A 727 -17.73 25.49 -13.17
C GLN A 727 -17.72 25.60 -11.63
N PRO A 728 -18.90 25.62 -10.99
CA PRO A 728 -18.99 25.66 -9.54
C PRO A 728 -18.33 24.44 -8.90
N ALA A 729 -17.54 24.65 -7.86
CA ALA A 729 -16.84 23.60 -7.14
C ALA A 729 -16.73 23.92 -5.64
N GLN A 730 -16.30 22.94 -4.85
CA GLN A 730 -16.11 23.07 -3.41
C GLN A 730 -14.65 22.93 -3.00
N ALA A 731 -13.80 22.41 -3.88
CA ALA A 731 -12.38 22.29 -3.65
C ALA A 731 -11.59 22.64 -4.91
N TRP A 732 -10.49 23.36 -4.74
CA TRP A 732 -9.53 23.67 -5.78
C TRP A 732 -8.10 23.39 -5.29
N LEU A 733 -7.27 22.89 -6.20
CA LEU A 733 -5.85 22.67 -6.02
C LEU A 733 -5.13 23.23 -7.25
N ARG A 734 -4.06 23.98 -7.04
CA ARG A 734 -3.08 24.32 -8.07
C ARG A 734 -1.69 24.06 -7.53
N VAL A 735 -0.87 23.43 -8.35
CA VAL A 735 0.54 23.18 -8.08
C VAL A 735 1.30 23.59 -9.35
N GLY A 736 2.15 24.60 -9.25
CA GLY A 736 3.05 25.01 -10.34
C GLY A 736 4.23 24.06 -10.51
N ASN A 737 5.12 24.37 -11.46
CA ASN A 737 6.39 23.65 -11.58
C ASN A 737 7.23 23.89 -10.32
N LEU A 738 7.59 22.80 -9.64
CA LEU A 738 8.37 22.84 -8.39
C LEU A 738 9.87 22.66 -8.66
N ALA A 739 10.25 22.18 -9.84
CA ALA A 739 11.66 22.00 -10.21
C ALA A 739 12.34 23.36 -10.44
N GLY A 740 13.55 23.53 -9.91
CA GLY A 740 14.35 24.74 -9.99
C GLY A 740 13.95 25.85 -8.99
N THR A 741 12.99 25.60 -8.11
CA THR A 741 12.51 26.57 -7.10
C THR A 741 13.34 26.55 -5.82
N GLU A 742 13.29 27.59 -4.99
CA GLU A 742 13.88 27.58 -3.63
C GLU A 742 13.23 26.53 -2.71
N LEU A 743 12.00 26.07 -3.01
CA LEU A 743 11.33 24.96 -2.33
C LEU A 743 11.89 23.58 -2.67
N GLU A 744 12.55 23.41 -3.82
CA GLU A 744 13.03 22.08 -4.27
C GLU A 744 13.91 21.37 -3.22
N PRO A 745 14.92 22.02 -2.60
CA PRO A 745 15.72 21.38 -1.55
C PRO A 745 14.89 20.87 -0.37
N LEU A 746 13.84 21.61 0.01
CA LEU A 746 12.93 21.23 1.08
C LEU A 746 12.11 19.99 0.70
N LEU A 747 11.57 19.96 -0.52
CA LEU A 747 10.84 18.82 -1.06
C LEU A 747 11.73 17.58 -1.16
N ASN A 748 12.99 17.75 -1.61
CA ASN A 748 13.99 16.69 -1.64
C ASN A 748 14.28 16.14 -0.24
N LYS A 749 14.46 17.00 0.78
CA LYS A 749 14.63 16.57 2.18
C LYS A 749 13.42 15.78 2.70
N LEU A 750 12.20 16.25 2.42
CA LEU A 750 10.94 15.59 2.80
C LEU A 750 10.80 14.21 2.15
N ALA A 751 11.01 14.14 0.83
CA ALA A 751 10.95 12.91 0.06
C ALA A 751 12.02 11.92 0.50
N TYR A 752 13.27 12.36 0.62
CA TYR A 752 14.39 11.53 1.06
C TYR A 752 14.16 10.95 2.46
N SER A 753 13.66 11.75 3.41
CA SER A 753 13.37 11.25 4.76
C SER A 753 12.36 10.10 4.73
N ARG A 754 11.30 10.20 3.93
CA ARG A 754 10.28 9.13 3.80
C ARG A 754 10.83 7.89 3.11
N ILE A 755 11.55 8.07 2.01
CA ILE A 755 12.13 6.96 1.23
C ILE A 755 13.21 6.24 2.04
N ARG A 756 14.04 6.98 2.78
CA ARG A 756 15.00 6.39 3.70
C ARG A 756 14.30 5.60 4.80
N ASP A 757 13.21 6.12 5.38
CA ASP A 757 12.40 5.45 6.41
C ASP A 757 11.80 4.12 5.91
N ALA A 758 11.49 4.02 4.61
CA ALA A 758 11.11 2.78 3.94
C ALA A 758 12.30 1.81 3.72
N SER A 759 13.48 2.32 3.32
CA SER A 759 14.68 1.49 3.13
C SER A 759 15.19 0.84 4.43
N ALA A 760 15.41 1.66 5.45
CA ALA A 760 14.48 1.66 6.56
C ALA A 760 14.01 0.34 7.21
N ALA A 761 12.69 0.31 7.23
CA ALA A 761 11.85 -0.82 7.55
C ALA A 761 12.36 -2.16 7.01
N ASN A 762 12.78 -2.24 5.75
CA ASN A 762 13.23 -3.51 5.16
C ASN A 762 14.50 -4.05 5.84
N SER A 763 15.48 -3.18 6.12
CA SER A 763 16.68 -3.60 6.86
C SER A 763 16.31 -4.05 8.28
N ARG A 764 15.34 -3.40 8.92
CA ARG A 764 14.84 -3.82 10.24
C ARG A 764 14.18 -5.19 10.18
N LEU A 765 13.35 -5.49 9.17
CA LEU A 765 12.73 -6.80 8.98
C LEU A 765 13.79 -7.91 8.85
N LEU A 766 14.80 -7.69 8.01
CA LEU A 766 15.91 -8.64 7.81
C LEU A 766 16.66 -8.90 9.12
N ASN A 767 16.95 -7.85 9.88
CA ASN A 767 17.64 -7.98 11.16
C ASN A 767 16.73 -8.59 12.23
N ALA A 768 15.42 -8.32 12.23
CA ALA A 768 14.46 -8.93 13.16
C ALA A 768 14.38 -10.45 13.01
N LEU A 769 14.49 -10.98 11.78
CA LEU A 769 14.58 -12.43 11.55
C LEU A 769 15.81 -13.05 12.25
N SER A 770 16.97 -12.39 12.16
CA SER A 770 18.20 -12.83 12.83
C SER A 770 18.13 -12.64 14.35
N THR A 771 17.63 -11.50 14.84
CA THR A 771 17.63 -11.17 16.28
C THR A 771 16.52 -11.85 17.07
N GLN A 772 15.34 -12.03 16.48
CA GLN A 772 14.16 -12.59 17.17
C GLN A 772 13.94 -14.08 16.87
N LEU A 773 14.25 -14.52 15.65
CA LEU A 773 14.01 -15.89 15.18
C LEU A 773 15.30 -16.67 14.88
N HIS A 774 16.48 -16.09 15.15
CA HIS A 774 17.78 -16.74 14.97
C HIS A 774 18.01 -17.31 13.55
N VAL A 775 17.33 -16.76 12.53
CA VAL A 775 17.56 -17.12 11.14
C VAL A 775 19.02 -16.81 10.80
N PRO A 776 19.78 -17.72 10.15
CA PRO A 776 21.13 -17.42 9.71
C PRO A 776 21.15 -16.12 8.91
N ALA A 777 22.12 -15.25 9.20
CA ALA A 777 22.11 -13.89 8.66
C ALA A 777 22.10 -13.88 7.11
N GLU A 778 22.72 -14.85 6.45
CA GLU A 778 22.75 -14.96 4.99
C GLU A 778 21.39 -15.36 4.39
N GLU A 779 20.59 -16.13 5.14
CA GLU A 779 19.27 -16.63 4.71
C GLU A 779 18.14 -15.63 4.99
N CYS A 780 18.38 -14.62 5.82
CA CYS A 780 17.35 -13.67 6.25
C CYS A 780 16.66 -12.96 5.07
N ARG A 781 17.38 -12.69 3.98
CA ARG A 781 16.78 -12.07 2.78
C ARG A 781 15.79 -12.99 2.09
N GLU A 782 16.19 -14.23 1.82
CA GLU A 782 15.34 -15.23 1.18
C GLU A 782 14.09 -15.50 2.03
N VAL A 783 14.27 -15.68 3.35
CA VAL A 783 13.15 -15.88 4.28
C VAL A 783 12.22 -14.66 4.32
N ALA A 784 12.76 -13.43 4.33
CA ALA A 784 11.93 -12.23 4.28
C ALA A 784 11.13 -12.12 2.98
N GLU A 785 11.76 -12.35 1.83
CA GLU A 785 11.10 -12.30 0.52
C GLU A 785 10.01 -13.39 0.40
N GLN A 786 10.24 -14.57 0.95
CA GLN A 786 9.24 -15.64 1.04
C GLN A 786 8.06 -15.24 1.95
N LEU A 787 8.32 -14.72 3.15
CA LEU A 787 7.27 -14.27 4.08
C LEU A 787 6.46 -13.10 3.53
N MET A 788 7.11 -12.20 2.77
CA MET A 788 6.45 -11.06 2.17
C MET A 788 5.79 -11.36 0.83
N ASP A 789 6.04 -12.53 0.22
CA ASP A 789 5.55 -12.88 -1.12
C ASP A 789 5.93 -11.78 -2.15
N GLY A 790 7.21 -11.42 -2.16
CA GLY A 790 7.74 -10.38 -3.04
C GLY A 790 9.22 -10.10 -2.82
N THR A 791 9.85 -9.42 -3.77
CA THR A 791 11.27 -9.03 -3.69
C THR A 791 11.42 -7.74 -2.89
N LEU A 792 12.39 -7.68 -1.98
CA LEU A 792 12.73 -6.44 -1.27
C LEU A 792 13.50 -5.51 -2.22
N ILE A 793 13.02 -4.27 -2.35
CA ILE A 793 13.68 -3.24 -3.15
C ILE A 793 14.06 -2.10 -2.22
N CYS A 794 15.29 -1.60 -2.34
CA CYS A 794 15.68 -0.39 -1.65
C CYS A 794 15.14 0.81 -2.42
N PRO A 795 14.20 1.58 -1.87
CA PRO A 795 13.59 2.70 -2.59
C PRO A 795 14.55 3.89 -2.76
N LEU A 796 15.75 3.85 -2.15
CA LEU A 796 16.86 4.78 -2.43
C LEU A 796 17.69 4.40 -3.66
N GLY A 797 17.40 3.28 -4.33
CA GLY A 797 18.16 2.82 -5.51
C GLY A 797 19.34 1.88 -5.23
N GLY A 798 19.68 1.65 -3.96
CA GLY A 798 20.76 0.72 -3.58
C GLY A 798 20.37 -0.76 -3.49
N GLU A 799 21.28 -1.54 -2.92
CA GLU A 799 21.08 -2.96 -2.62
C GLU A 799 21.09 -3.20 -1.11
N TYR A 800 20.38 -4.24 -0.66
CA TYR A 800 20.56 -4.74 0.70
C TYR A 800 21.78 -5.64 0.75
N GLN A 801 22.71 -5.35 1.66
CA GLN A 801 23.95 -6.09 1.85
C GLN A 801 24.14 -6.48 3.32
N LEU A 802 24.75 -7.63 3.53
CA LEU A 802 25.09 -8.13 4.85
C LEU A 802 26.49 -7.61 5.23
N SER A 803 26.54 -6.75 6.24
CA SER A 803 27.79 -6.21 6.79
C SER A 803 28.17 -6.91 8.09
N GLU A 804 29.46 -6.91 8.44
CA GLU A 804 29.97 -7.44 9.71
C GLU A 804 30.73 -6.35 10.47
N THR A 805 30.42 -6.18 11.76
CA THR A 805 31.18 -5.23 12.62
C THR A 805 32.54 -5.83 13.00
N ALA A 806 33.48 -4.98 13.44
CA ALA A 806 34.78 -5.42 13.94
C ALA A 806 34.69 -6.43 15.10
N GLU A 807 33.54 -6.45 15.78
CA GLU A 807 33.22 -7.32 16.90
C GLU A 807 32.35 -8.54 16.52
N GLY A 808 32.17 -8.83 15.23
CA GLY A 808 31.53 -10.05 14.72
C GLY A 808 30.00 -10.00 14.65
N LEU A 809 29.36 -8.83 14.80
CA LEU A 809 27.92 -8.70 14.60
C LEU A 809 27.64 -8.57 13.10
N ARG A 810 26.99 -9.57 12.52
CA ARG A 810 26.49 -9.55 11.14
C ARG A 810 25.10 -8.91 11.10
N TRP A 811 24.88 -7.96 10.20
CA TRP A 811 23.64 -7.19 10.14
C TRP A 811 23.37 -6.67 8.72
N TRP A 812 22.09 -6.59 8.34
CA TRP A 812 21.65 -6.14 7.02
C TRP A 812 21.48 -4.63 6.96
N SER A 813 21.91 -4.03 5.86
CA SER A 813 21.74 -2.61 5.57
C SER A 813 21.60 -2.35 4.08
N SER A 814 21.01 -1.20 3.73
CA SER A 814 21.12 -0.69 2.37
C SER A 814 22.52 -0.12 2.11
N THR A 815 23.03 -0.25 0.88
CA THR A 815 24.25 0.43 0.42
C THR A 815 24.13 1.96 0.49
N GLU A 816 22.92 2.50 0.35
CA GLU A 816 22.65 3.95 0.39
C GLU A 816 22.53 4.51 1.81
N VAL A 817 22.46 3.64 2.83
CA VAL A 817 22.39 4.07 4.22
C VAL A 817 23.58 3.50 4.97
N ALA A 818 24.60 4.33 5.16
CA ALA A 818 25.85 3.90 5.77
C ALA A 818 25.64 3.22 7.14
N PRO A 819 26.38 2.13 7.43
CA PRO A 819 26.31 1.34 8.65
C PRO A 819 26.18 2.08 9.97
N ALA A 820 26.95 3.16 10.13
CA ALA A 820 27.01 3.93 11.36
C ALA A 820 25.92 5.01 11.46
N ASN A 821 25.20 5.33 10.37
CA ASN A 821 24.56 6.64 10.20
C ASN A 821 23.03 6.64 10.06
N TRP A 822 22.36 5.53 10.33
CA TRP A 822 20.89 5.44 10.25
C TRP A 822 20.14 6.56 11.00
N PHE A 823 20.68 6.99 12.14
CA PHE A 823 20.14 8.05 12.99
C PHE A 823 21.01 9.31 13.01
N LEU A 824 22.06 9.38 12.18
CA LEU A 824 23.00 10.50 12.14
C LEU A 824 22.88 11.35 10.88
N LEU A 825 22.03 10.96 9.92
CA LEU A 825 21.78 11.81 8.76
C LEU A 825 21.11 13.12 9.17
N THR A 826 21.80 14.21 8.87
CA THR A 826 21.35 15.59 9.03
C THR A 826 20.91 16.22 7.70
N ASP A 827 21.26 15.62 6.56
CA ASP A 827 20.86 16.09 5.22
C ASP A 827 20.85 14.94 4.19
N PRO A 828 20.07 15.02 3.08
CA PRO A 828 20.11 14.06 1.97
C PRO A 828 21.44 14.17 1.17
N PRO A 829 21.82 13.14 0.39
CA PRO A 829 22.94 13.22 -0.55
C PRO A 829 22.81 14.41 -1.51
N ALA A 830 23.94 15.01 -1.89
CA ALA A 830 23.95 16.23 -2.72
C ALA A 830 23.40 16.01 -4.15
N ASP A 831 23.40 14.77 -4.61
CA ASP A 831 22.91 14.30 -5.91
C ASP A 831 21.48 13.71 -5.85
N TYR A 832 20.86 13.66 -4.67
CA TYR A 832 19.50 13.16 -4.54
C TYR A 832 18.49 14.15 -5.13
N GLN A 833 17.67 13.66 -6.06
CA GLN A 833 16.52 14.37 -6.59
C GLN A 833 15.25 13.52 -6.42
N MET A 834 14.18 14.14 -5.92
CA MET A 834 12.87 13.52 -5.85
C MET A 834 12.38 13.23 -7.28
N ALA A 835 12.05 11.96 -7.56
CA ALA A 835 11.64 11.52 -8.90
C ALA A 835 10.47 12.35 -9.48
N LEU A 836 9.53 12.82 -8.66
CA LEU A 836 8.45 13.71 -9.11
C LEU A 836 8.98 14.94 -9.86
N LEU A 837 10.06 15.55 -9.36
CA LEU A 837 10.61 16.80 -9.88
C LEU A 837 11.33 16.64 -11.23
N SER A 838 11.58 15.41 -11.69
CA SER A 838 12.22 15.17 -13.00
C SER A 838 11.23 15.23 -14.17
N TRP A 839 9.92 15.22 -13.89
CA TRP A 839 8.89 15.14 -14.92
C TRP A 839 7.64 15.98 -14.67
N PHE A 840 7.34 16.32 -13.42
CA PHE A 840 6.15 17.08 -13.06
C PHE A 840 6.34 18.56 -13.38
N GLU A 841 5.50 19.12 -14.25
CA GLU A 841 5.56 20.53 -14.64
C GLU A 841 4.40 21.36 -14.08
N GLY A 842 3.38 20.71 -13.51
CA GLY A 842 2.26 21.36 -12.86
C GLY A 842 1.02 20.47 -12.75
N ALA A 843 0.08 20.86 -11.91
CA ALA A 843 -1.23 20.25 -11.84
C ALA A 843 -2.30 21.23 -11.36
N GLU A 844 -3.51 21.06 -11.86
CA GLU A 844 -4.70 21.73 -11.36
C GLU A 844 -5.78 20.69 -11.08
N ALA A 845 -6.57 20.89 -10.03
CA ALA A 845 -7.73 20.05 -9.78
C ALA A 845 -8.87 20.85 -9.18
N SER A 846 -10.09 20.45 -9.53
CA SER A 846 -11.33 20.94 -8.92
C SER A 846 -12.24 19.77 -8.55
N GLY A 847 -12.99 19.92 -7.46
CA GLY A 847 -13.87 18.88 -6.94
C GLY A 847 -15.26 19.42 -6.57
N ARG A 848 -16.29 18.67 -6.93
CA ARG A 848 -17.69 18.84 -6.54
C ARG A 848 -18.18 17.56 -5.88
N ILE A 849 -18.90 17.71 -4.79
CA ILE A 849 -19.46 16.69 -3.91
C ILE A 849 -20.81 17.23 -3.44
N ASN A 850 -21.89 16.69 -3.99
CA ASN A 850 -23.25 16.99 -3.55
C ASN A 850 -24.05 15.70 -3.33
N ASP A 851 -25.35 15.82 -3.05
CA ASP A 851 -26.21 14.66 -2.79
C ASP A 851 -26.40 13.75 -4.03
N ASP A 852 -26.12 14.24 -5.24
CA ASP A 852 -26.33 13.52 -6.50
C ASP A 852 -25.05 12.87 -7.04
N GLU A 853 -23.89 13.54 -6.89
CA GLU A 853 -22.62 13.11 -7.45
C GLU A 853 -21.37 13.61 -6.72
N ILE A 854 -20.29 12.84 -6.86
CA ILE A 854 -18.91 13.29 -6.65
C ILE A 854 -18.26 13.38 -8.02
N ALA A 855 -17.77 14.57 -8.39
CA ALA A 855 -17.04 14.82 -9.61
C ALA A 855 -15.72 15.52 -9.30
N ILE A 856 -14.60 14.95 -9.73
CA ILE A 856 -13.27 15.56 -9.62
C ILE A 856 -12.67 15.63 -11.00
N THR A 857 -12.19 16.80 -11.41
CA THR A 857 -11.40 16.97 -12.62
C THR A 857 -10.01 17.44 -12.24
N ALA A 858 -8.99 16.79 -12.78
CA ALA A 858 -7.60 17.19 -12.60
C ALA A 858 -6.87 17.23 -13.94
N THR A 859 -5.95 18.17 -14.10
CA THR A 859 -4.95 18.18 -15.17
C THR A 859 -3.57 18.01 -14.55
N ILE A 860 -2.72 17.22 -15.19
CA ILE A 860 -1.33 17.00 -14.78
C ILE A 860 -0.46 17.23 -16.02
N ASP A 861 0.45 18.18 -15.90
CA ASP A 861 1.41 18.53 -16.93
C ASP A 861 2.69 17.71 -16.77
N MET A 862 3.02 16.92 -17.79
CA MET A 862 4.17 16.02 -17.80
C MET A 862 5.21 16.45 -18.83
N ALA A 863 6.47 16.46 -18.43
CA ALA A 863 7.62 16.70 -19.31
C ALA A 863 7.78 15.59 -20.36
N ALA A 864 8.48 15.87 -21.46
CA ALA A 864 8.75 14.86 -22.50
C ALA A 864 9.58 13.66 -22.00
N SER A 865 10.47 13.87 -21.02
CA SER A 865 11.25 12.82 -20.33
C SER A 865 10.36 11.78 -19.65
N ALA A 866 9.12 12.17 -19.35
CA ALA A 866 8.16 11.40 -18.57
C ALA A 866 7.39 10.36 -19.40
N LEU A 867 7.49 10.48 -20.72
CA LEU A 867 6.66 9.76 -21.66
C LEU A 867 7.42 8.57 -22.23
N PRO A 868 6.74 7.46 -22.54
CA PRO A 868 7.34 6.39 -23.30
C PRO A 868 7.93 6.95 -24.59
N ALA A 869 9.19 6.61 -24.90
CA ALA A 869 9.77 7.02 -26.17
C ALA A 869 8.83 6.63 -27.32
N PRO A 870 8.47 7.55 -28.23
CA PRO A 870 7.74 7.17 -29.42
C PRO A 870 8.54 6.06 -30.08
N ALA A 871 7.87 5.00 -30.53
CA ALA A 871 8.54 3.85 -31.13
C ALA A 871 9.35 4.29 -32.36
N ALA A 872 10.59 4.72 -32.13
CA ALA A 872 11.53 5.12 -33.15
C ALA A 872 12.05 3.83 -33.75
N TRP A 873 11.41 3.38 -34.83
CA TRP A 873 12.03 2.40 -35.70
C TRP A 873 11.91 2.88 -37.14
N GLU A 874 13.06 3.23 -37.70
CA GLU A 874 13.24 3.22 -39.14
C GLU A 874 13.02 1.78 -39.61
N LEU A 875 12.22 1.61 -40.65
CA LEU A 875 12.14 0.36 -41.39
C LEU A 875 13.58 -0.11 -41.66
N PRO A 876 14.01 -1.32 -41.25
CA PRO A 876 15.21 -1.88 -41.84
C PRO A 876 14.94 -1.87 -43.34
N ALA A 877 15.77 -1.15 -44.10
CA ALA A 877 15.65 -1.09 -45.53
C ALA A 877 15.46 -2.52 -46.02
N VAL A 878 14.30 -2.80 -46.63
CA VAL A 878 14.01 -4.11 -47.20
C VAL A 878 14.94 -4.27 -48.40
N GLY A 879 16.18 -4.67 -48.12
CA GLY A 879 17.17 -5.15 -49.09
C GLY A 879 16.96 -6.63 -49.40
N GLY A 880 15.73 -7.12 -49.26
CA GLY A 880 15.31 -8.45 -49.67
C GLY A 880 14.36 -8.31 -50.85
N GLN A 881 14.88 -8.56 -52.05
CA GLN A 881 14.13 -8.65 -53.29
C GLN A 881 12.95 -9.61 -53.08
N LEU A 882 11.71 -9.11 -53.18
CA LEU A 882 10.51 -9.95 -53.20
C LEU A 882 10.72 -11.06 -54.25
N PRO A 883 10.48 -12.34 -53.93
CA PRO A 883 10.53 -13.38 -54.94
C PRO A 883 9.50 -13.05 -56.03
N ALA A 884 9.94 -13.06 -57.27
CA ALA A 884 9.10 -12.78 -58.42
C ALA A 884 7.87 -13.71 -58.41
N PRO A 885 6.69 -13.21 -58.79
CA PRO A 885 5.51 -14.05 -58.91
C PRO A 885 5.78 -15.18 -59.92
N PRO A 886 5.24 -16.40 -59.69
CA PRO A 886 5.42 -17.51 -60.60
C PRO A 886 4.87 -17.13 -62.00
N PRO A 887 5.50 -17.61 -63.08
CA PRO A 887 5.05 -17.29 -64.44
C PRO A 887 3.63 -17.81 -64.66
N GLU A 888 2.77 -16.95 -65.20
CA GLU A 888 1.41 -17.28 -65.64
C GLU A 888 1.45 -18.45 -66.63
N GLU A 889 0.70 -19.52 -66.34
CA GLU A 889 0.43 -20.58 -67.31
C GLU A 889 -0.34 -20.01 -68.51
N PRO A 890 0.04 -20.33 -69.75
CA PRO A 890 -0.68 -19.85 -70.92
C PRO A 890 -2.04 -20.52 -71.01
N ALA A 891 -3.08 -19.70 -71.18
CA ALA A 891 -4.44 -20.14 -71.45
C ALA A 891 -4.49 -21.11 -72.64
N ALA A 892 -4.94 -22.34 -72.39
CA ALA A 892 -5.37 -23.26 -73.44
C ALA A 892 -6.88 -23.06 -73.70
N GLN A 893 -7.21 -23.05 -74.99
CA GLN A 893 -8.53 -22.81 -75.60
C GLN A 893 -9.63 -23.74 -75.12
#